data_AF-A0A4V0HUV2-F1
#
_entry.id   AF-A0A4V0HUV2-F1
#
_cell.length_a   1.000
_cell.length_b   1.000
_cell.length_c   1.000
_cell.angle_alpha   90.00
_cell.angle_beta   90.00
_cell.angle_gamma   90.00
#
_symmetry.space_group_name_H-M   'P 1'
#
loop_
_entity.id
_entity.type
_entity.pdbx_description
1 polymer ?
#
loop_
_entity_poly.entity_id
_entity_poly.type
_entity_poly.pdbx_seq_one_letter_code
_entity_poly.pdbx_strand_id
1 'polypeptide(L)'
;MSSAAAVSPPPVALPLGRLAAVGAIVFAANAALLVLQLVASRLLSPFIGSSLETWTSVIGVFLVGIALGNALGGRLADRFPTPRTLASLLLVGALAALWMAVFPAVLALTEAYKAIPLGPRIPLLALVLCLPAGFVLSLLTPLAIKLGLPDVSKAGRVAGLVFALSTLGCLLGNYLTGFYLMRTFTINELVYIAVGCLAVLGVATQFLVRTGGPGASATGGSETTPVADAPGPPNADTPATNPHAFADIRVAYLVVFLASFCGMTLELTASRVLAQFLGVSLFTMTGVIGVMLAGTALGNLTGGWLADRVNGPDSADAPRWTLATVFIFGGAFTAILMVTLEIIKQRGLFADLGPIAQVLAWSFALFFAPMFLLGTVSPQVIRLAVPDVAHVGRVAGRVYAWSTTGAIAGTFAAGYVLLSTLGMYKTLLAASCVLVLTSLLVARVWDNNTLLYLFSIVLGGVVGGFILNVRAGGRSEDLVNMTETNYYTIQVSWERVGSRDPEGQPLRDPQGRPLYERSGRLQLMLDHLVHSTVDPENPNFLHYPHEYVQVEFLRGARALTPSPRVLVIGGGGYTFPRCAMEALPETRMDVVEIDPGVTRVAREHLGLRDYDGMTVTHMDGRQFVSEKAEPGTYDLVIQDAVNDLSVPSHLLTKEYNDAVKRALKSNGVYLLTVIDVIEYGKLWRAAVHTLQQTYPPGNVSLLMPGEPTAADISGRRVWVIYASSAPVDVESLKTATRQQLTGPEPLAELAAALRGGSGFAVLGGSAHTPAALAAAHAVPFRTVHVPHATIKPYLDAERPVILTDQFAPTDNLMADVFRHRRE
;
A
#
# COMPACT_ATOMS: atom_id res chain seq x y z
N MET A 1 17.27 58.39 27.89
CA MET A 1 17.05 56.93 27.69
C MET A 1 15.97 56.77 26.63
N SER A 2 16.37 56.55 25.38
CA SER A 2 15.48 56.24 24.26
C SER A 2 16.02 54.98 23.60
N SER A 3 15.20 53.93 23.59
CA SER A 3 15.53 52.60 23.06
C SER A 3 15.46 52.66 21.54
N ALA A 4 16.62 52.71 20.88
CA ALA A 4 16.73 52.55 19.43
C ALA A 4 16.28 51.13 19.04
N ALA A 5 15.15 51.04 18.34
CA ALA A 5 14.70 49.80 17.72
C ALA A 5 15.72 49.39 16.64
N ALA A 6 16.36 48.23 16.83
CA ALA A 6 17.27 47.66 15.86
C ALA A 6 16.49 47.30 14.58
N VAL A 7 16.68 48.10 13.53
CA VAL A 7 16.19 47.79 12.18
C VAL A 7 16.99 46.61 11.66
N SER A 8 16.33 45.45 11.50
CA SER A 8 16.89 44.30 10.80
C SER A 8 17.27 44.68 9.37
N PRO A 9 18.47 44.28 8.87
CA PRO A 9 18.87 44.59 7.50
C PRO A 9 17.87 43.97 6.50
N PRO A 10 17.66 44.61 5.34
CA PRO A 10 16.76 44.07 4.32
C PRO A 10 17.24 42.68 3.88
N PRO A 11 16.32 41.74 3.59
CA PRO A 11 16.70 40.44 3.07
C PRO A 11 17.42 40.64 1.73
N VAL A 12 18.72 40.31 1.69
CA VAL A 12 19.50 40.36 0.46
C VAL A 12 18.93 39.28 -0.48
N ALA A 13 18.20 39.70 -1.52
CA ALA A 13 17.70 38.83 -2.55
C ALA A 13 18.82 37.94 -3.10
N LEU A 14 18.64 36.62 -3.04
CA LEU A 14 19.67 35.69 -3.45
C LEU A 14 19.86 35.73 -4.99
N PRO A 15 21.10 35.79 -5.50
CA PRO A 15 21.37 35.62 -6.93
C PRO A 15 20.85 34.25 -7.42
N LEU A 16 20.44 34.16 -8.70
CA LEU A 16 19.79 32.97 -9.31
C LEU A 16 20.48 31.63 -8.97
N GLY A 17 21.82 31.62 -8.90
CA GLY A 17 22.59 30.42 -8.56
C GLY A 17 22.37 29.90 -7.13
N ARG A 18 22.04 30.77 -6.17
CA ARG A 18 21.72 30.36 -4.79
C ARG A 18 20.28 29.84 -4.67
N LEU A 19 19.35 30.32 -5.49
CA LEU A 19 17.98 29.77 -5.56
C LEU A 19 17.99 28.34 -6.12
N ALA A 20 18.80 28.09 -7.16
CA ALA A 20 18.99 26.75 -7.71
C ALA A 20 19.61 25.79 -6.68
N ALA A 21 20.59 26.24 -5.89
CA ALA A 21 21.20 25.45 -4.83
C ALA A 21 20.19 25.08 -3.72
N VAL A 22 19.38 26.04 -3.25
CA VAL A 22 18.32 25.78 -2.26
C VAL A 22 17.27 24.81 -2.84
N GLY A 23 16.90 24.99 -4.10
CA GLY A 23 15.98 24.09 -4.82
C GLY A 23 16.49 22.65 -4.89
N ALA A 24 17.77 22.44 -5.20
CA ALA A 24 18.39 21.12 -5.24
C ALA A 24 18.42 20.44 -3.86
N ILE A 25 18.68 21.21 -2.78
CA ILE A 25 18.64 20.71 -1.41
C ILE A 25 17.23 20.24 -1.04
N VAL A 26 16.21 21.06 -1.33
CA VAL A 26 14.80 20.71 -1.05
C VAL A 26 14.40 19.46 -1.84
N PHE A 27 14.77 19.39 -3.12
CA PHE A 27 14.52 18.22 -3.96
C PHE A 27 15.10 16.94 -3.35
N ALA A 28 16.40 16.94 -3.03
CA ALA A 28 17.07 15.75 -2.52
C ALA A 28 16.61 15.35 -1.12
N ALA A 29 16.34 16.32 -0.24
CA ALA A 29 15.82 16.06 1.10
C ALA A 29 14.41 15.44 1.05
N ASN A 30 13.55 15.88 0.13
CA ASN A 30 12.21 15.33 -0.03
C ASN A 30 12.21 13.99 -0.78
N ALA A 31 13.18 13.74 -1.66
CA ALA A 31 13.43 12.41 -2.21
C ALA A 31 13.80 11.44 -1.08
N ALA A 32 14.75 11.81 -0.21
CA ALA A 32 15.13 11.01 0.96
C ALA A 32 13.97 10.79 1.93
N LEU A 33 13.19 11.84 2.23
CA LEU A 33 11.98 11.74 3.07
C LEU A 33 11.02 10.67 2.53
N LEU A 34 10.77 10.68 1.21
CA LEU A 34 9.85 9.70 0.63
C LEU A 34 10.45 8.28 0.60
N VAL A 35 11.76 8.12 0.33
CA VAL A 35 12.43 6.82 0.46
C VAL A 35 12.24 6.26 1.87
N LEU A 36 12.51 7.07 2.89
CA LEU A 36 12.35 6.70 4.30
C LEU A 36 10.90 6.31 4.62
N GLN A 37 9.92 7.05 4.09
CA GLN A 37 8.50 6.74 4.27
C GLN A 37 8.12 5.39 3.65
N LEU A 38 8.60 5.07 2.45
CA LEU A 38 8.30 3.81 1.75
C LEU A 38 8.95 2.59 2.42
N VAL A 39 10.12 2.75 3.03
CA VAL A 39 10.81 1.64 3.71
C VAL A 39 10.34 1.42 5.14
N ALA A 40 9.74 2.43 5.78
CA ALA A 40 9.31 2.37 7.18
C ALA A 40 8.32 1.23 7.48
N SER A 41 7.37 0.96 6.58
CA SER A 41 6.42 -0.14 6.77
C SER A 41 7.12 -1.50 6.81
N ARG A 42 8.15 -1.68 5.97
CA ARG A 42 8.94 -2.93 5.94
C ARG A 42 9.91 -3.05 7.12
N LEU A 43 10.40 -1.94 7.67
CA LEU A 43 11.16 -1.93 8.92
C LEU A 43 10.31 -2.38 10.12
N LEU A 44 9.00 -2.10 10.09
CA LEU A 44 8.08 -2.45 11.17
C LEU A 44 7.38 -3.80 10.98
N SER A 45 7.18 -4.27 9.75
CA SER A 45 6.42 -5.51 9.47
C SER A 45 6.89 -6.74 10.26
N PRO A 46 8.19 -6.92 10.59
CA PRO A 46 8.61 -8.04 11.44
C PRO A 46 8.01 -8.03 12.86
N PHE A 47 7.68 -6.85 13.40
CA PHE A 47 7.23 -6.65 14.78
C PHE A 47 5.71 -6.47 14.92
N ILE A 48 5.07 -5.94 13.87
CA ILE A 48 3.65 -5.56 13.89
C ILE A 48 2.84 -6.09 12.70
N GLY A 49 3.42 -6.94 11.85
CA GLY A 49 2.74 -7.45 10.66
C GLY A 49 2.55 -6.40 9.56
N SER A 50 2.01 -6.83 8.42
CA SER A 50 1.74 -5.95 7.28
C SER A 50 0.23 -5.84 7.05
N SER A 51 -0.44 -5.05 7.88
CA SER A 51 -1.86 -4.73 7.76
C SER A 51 -2.08 -3.33 7.17
N LEU A 52 -3.33 -3.03 6.80
CA LEU A 52 -3.74 -1.64 6.51
C LEU A 52 -3.37 -0.71 7.67
N GLU A 53 -3.59 -1.15 8.90
CA GLU A 53 -3.35 -0.33 10.09
C GLU A 53 -1.88 0.09 10.19
N THR A 54 -0.95 -0.82 9.86
CA THR A 54 0.47 -0.54 9.77
C THR A 54 0.76 0.54 8.72
N TRP A 55 0.25 0.39 7.50
CA TRP A 55 0.47 1.36 6.42
C TRP A 55 -0.12 2.74 6.73
N THR A 56 -1.37 2.79 7.19
CA THR A 56 -2.05 4.04 7.54
C THR A 56 -1.38 4.73 8.73
N SER A 57 -0.88 3.98 9.71
CA SER A 57 -0.14 4.55 10.85
C SER A 57 1.21 5.12 10.43
N VAL A 58 1.97 4.42 9.57
CA VAL A 58 3.26 4.91 9.06
C VAL A 58 3.06 6.23 8.29
N ILE A 59 2.15 6.25 7.32
CA ILE A 59 1.85 7.46 6.52
C ILE A 59 1.33 8.57 7.44
N GLY A 60 0.38 8.26 8.31
CA GLY A 60 -0.22 9.22 9.24
C GLY A 60 0.82 9.87 10.16
N VAL A 61 1.74 9.10 10.74
CA VAL A 61 2.80 9.65 11.60
C VAL A 61 3.79 10.49 10.81
N PHE A 62 4.19 10.07 9.61
CA PHE A 62 5.04 10.91 8.75
C PHE A 62 4.36 12.26 8.48
N LEU A 63 3.07 12.24 8.14
CA LEU A 63 2.29 13.46 7.95
C LEU A 63 2.18 14.30 9.23
N VAL A 64 2.01 13.70 10.42
CA VAL A 64 2.06 14.42 11.70
C VAL A 64 3.41 15.11 11.88
N GLY A 65 4.51 14.39 11.63
CA GLY A 65 5.86 14.94 11.65
C GLY A 65 6.00 16.10 10.68
N ILE A 66 5.50 15.94 9.44
CA ILE A 66 5.51 16.97 8.41
C ILE A 66 4.71 18.22 8.85
N ALA A 67 3.53 18.05 9.44
CA ALA A 67 2.69 19.16 9.90
C ALA A 67 3.38 19.96 11.01
N LEU A 68 3.90 19.26 12.02
CA LEU A 68 4.63 19.87 13.15
C LEU A 68 5.93 20.53 12.69
N GLY A 69 6.67 19.87 11.81
CA GLY A 69 7.91 20.36 11.23
C GLY A 69 7.69 21.63 10.42
N ASN A 70 6.64 21.74 9.62
CA ASN A 70 6.36 22.97 8.87
C ASN A 70 5.87 24.11 9.76
N ALA A 71 5.06 23.81 10.80
CA ALA A 71 4.63 24.82 11.76
C ALA A 71 5.81 25.43 12.54
N LEU A 72 6.74 24.59 13.01
CA LEU A 72 7.94 25.05 13.71
C LEU A 72 8.97 25.65 12.75
N GLY A 73 9.14 25.05 11.58
CA GLY A 73 10.04 25.49 10.52
C GLY A 73 9.72 26.91 10.06
N GLY A 74 8.44 27.28 9.99
CA GLY A 74 8.04 28.66 9.70
C GLY A 74 8.50 29.67 10.77
N ARG A 75 8.44 29.28 12.06
CA ARG A 75 8.97 30.12 13.16
C ARG A 75 10.48 30.20 13.13
N LEU A 76 11.15 29.09 12.82
CA LEU A 76 12.60 29.00 12.71
C LEU A 76 13.12 29.83 11.53
N ALA A 77 12.41 29.79 10.40
CA ALA A 77 12.72 30.56 9.20
C ALA A 77 12.68 32.07 9.45
N ASP A 78 11.70 32.56 10.21
CA ASP A 78 11.65 33.99 10.55
C ASP A 78 12.70 34.40 11.59
N ARG A 79 13.10 33.49 12.50
CA ARG A 79 14.07 33.78 13.58
C ARG A 79 15.54 33.65 13.14
N PHE A 80 15.87 32.64 12.34
CA PHE A 80 17.23 32.33 11.90
C PHE A 80 17.29 31.97 10.41
N PRO A 81 16.97 32.91 9.49
CA PRO A 81 17.01 32.70 8.04
C PRO A 81 18.46 32.64 7.52
N THR A 82 19.22 31.61 7.90
CA THR A 82 20.61 31.46 7.48
C THR A 82 20.86 30.11 6.80
N PRO A 83 21.74 30.07 5.78
CA PRO A 83 22.21 28.81 5.20
C PRO A 83 22.89 27.87 6.22
N ARG A 84 23.43 28.40 7.32
CA ARG A 84 23.99 27.58 8.42
C ARG A 84 22.91 26.80 9.15
N THR A 85 21.75 27.42 9.38
CA THR A 85 20.57 26.74 9.95
C THR A 85 20.15 25.59 9.03
N LEU A 86 20.10 25.83 7.71
CA LEU A 86 19.75 24.81 6.71
C LEU A 86 20.73 23.62 6.74
N ALA A 87 22.05 23.89 6.73
CA ALA A 87 23.08 22.85 6.82
C ALA A 87 22.96 22.01 8.10
N SER A 88 22.72 22.68 9.24
CA SER A 88 22.56 22.01 10.54
C SER A 88 21.33 21.09 10.56
N LEU A 89 20.21 21.54 9.99
CA LEU A 89 18.99 20.74 9.89
C LEU A 89 19.17 19.50 8.99
N LEU A 90 19.97 19.60 7.92
CA LEU A 90 20.31 18.44 7.08
C LEU A 90 21.12 17.39 7.86
N LEU A 91 22.09 17.82 8.68
CA LEU A 91 22.86 16.91 9.52
C LEU A 91 22.00 16.26 10.62
N VAL A 92 21.13 17.03 11.27
CA VAL A 92 20.17 16.48 12.23
C VAL A 92 19.17 15.55 11.51
N GLY A 93 18.79 15.87 10.28
CA GLY A 93 17.96 15.01 9.42
C GLY A 93 18.64 13.69 9.10
N ALA A 94 19.94 13.69 8.84
CA ALA A 94 20.73 12.47 8.66
C ALA A 94 20.76 11.62 9.94
N LEU A 95 20.88 12.22 11.12
CA LEU A 95 20.80 11.50 12.39
C LEU A 95 19.40 10.93 12.65
N ALA A 96 18.35 11.69 12.33
CA ALA A 96 16.96 11.25 12.44
C ALA A 96 16.63 10.12 11.44
N ALA A 97 17.24 10.12 10.25
CA ALA A 97 17.15 9.02 9.30
C ALA A 97 17.92 7.78 9.81
N LEU A 98 19.11 7.97 10.40
CA LEU A 98 19.91 6.87 10.96
C LEU A 98 19.16 6.16 12.10
N TRP A 99 18.39 6.90 12.90
CA TRP A 99 17.50 6.33 13.91
C TRP A 99 16.57 5.25 13.34
N MET A 100 16.12 5.39 12.08
CA MET A 100 15.23 4.40 11.47
C MET A 100 15.90 3.04 11.24
N ALA A 101 17.22 2.98 11.11
CA ALA A 101 17.97 1.71 11.07
C ALA A 101 18.30 1.20 12.48
N VAL A 102 18.56 2.10 13.43
CA VAL A 102 18.94 1.74 14.81
C VAL A 102 17.75 1.21 15.61
N PHE A 103 16.59 1.84 15.51
CA PHE A 103 15.43 1.52 16.34
C PHE A 103 14.92 0.08 16.16
N PRO A 104 14.71 -0.45 14.94
CA PRO A 104 14.35 -1.85 14.72
C PRO A 104 15.38 -2.83 15.29
N ALA A 105 16.68 -2.52 15.20
CA ALA A 105 17.73 -3.36 15.78
C ALA A 105 17.63 -3.40 17.32
N VAL A 106 17.36 -2.27 17.96
CA VAL A 106 17.12 -2.20 19.41
C VAL A 106 15.85 -2.96 19.81
N LEU A 107 14.77 -2.86 19.02
CA LEU A 107 13.54 -3.62 19.27
C LEU A 107 13.77 -5.14 19.17
N ALA A 108 14.51 -5.60 18.16
CA ALA A 108 14.85 -7.00 18.00
C ALA A 108 15.69 -7.54 19.15
N LEU A 109 16.63 -6.74 19.68
CA LEU A 109 17.48 -7.13 20.81
C LEU A 109 16.75 -7.16 22.16
N THR A 110 15.83 -6.21 22.37
CA THR A 110 15.15 -6.05 23.67
C THR A 110 13.84 -6.82 23.76
N GLU A 111 13.20 -7.14 22.64
CA GLU A 111 11.88 -7.76 22.56
C GLU A 111 10.79 -6.99 23.33
N ALA A 112 11.05 -5.72 23.68
CA ALA A 112 10.22 -4.92 24.57
C ALA A 112 8.82 -4.62 23.99
N TYR A 113 8.69 -4.67 22.66
CA TYR A 113 7.43 -4.45 21.98
C TYR A 113 6.38 -5.53 22.31
N LYS A 114 6.80 -6.75 22.66
CA LYS A 114 5.89 -7.86 23.02
C LYS A 114 5.04 -7.56 24.25
N ALA A 115 5.48 -6.67 25.14
CA ALA A 115 4.73 -6.26 26.33
C ALA A 115 3.48 -5.41 26.00
N ILE A 116 3.40 -4.84 24.79
CA ILE A 116 2.33 -3.93 24.37
C ILE A 116 1.37 -4.68 23.46
N PRO A 117 0.04 -4.66 23.69
CA PRO A 117 -0.92 -5.32 22.80
C PRO A 117 -0.85 -4.78 21.36
N LEU A 118 -1.16 -5.62 20.36
CA LEU A 118 -0.98 -5.29 18.94
C LEU A 118 -1.64 -3.97 18.50
N GLY A 119 -2.89 -3.72 18.93
CA GLY A 119 -3.64 -2.51 18.59
C GLY A 119 -2.87 -1.22 18.91
N PRO A 120 -2.55 -0.92 20.19
CA PRO A 120 -1.75 0.27 20.53
C PRO A 120 -0.28 0.19 20.09
N ARG A 121 0.28 -1.02 19.90
CA ARG A 121 1.67 -1.22 19.47
C ARG A 121 1.92 -0.63 18.09
N ILE A 122 1.01 -0.83 17.13
CA ILE A 122 1.15 -0.35 15.75
C ILE A 122 1.41 1.17 15.67
N PRO A 123 0.49 2.04 16.15
CA PRO A 123 0.70 3.49 16.07
C PRO A 123 1.84 3.97 16.96
N LEU A 124 2.12 3.29 18.08
CA LEU A 124 3.24 3.67 18.96
C LEU A 124 4.60 3.42 18.31
N LEU A 125 4.82 2.24 17.72
CA LEU A 125 6.09 1.95 17.05
C LEU A 125 6.25 2.79 15.79
N ALA A 126 5.17 3.05 15.04
CA ALA A 126 5.18 4.00 13.93
C ALA A 126 5.57 5.41 14.42
N LEU A 127 5.01 5.87 15.55
CA LEU A 127 5.34 7.17 16.15
C LEU A 127 6.84 7.29 16.48
N VAL A 128 7.39 6.30 17.19
CA VAL A 128 8.79 6.33 17.64
C VAL A 128 9.78 6.20 16.47
N LEU A 129 9.44 5.40 15.46
CA LEU A 129 10.29 5.21 14.28
C LEU A 129 10.25 6.43 13.34
N CYS A 130 9.06 6.87 12.95
CA CYS A 130 8.86 7.74 11.78
C CYS A 130 8.83 9.24 12.12
N LEU A 131 8.34 9.61 13.32
CA LEU A 131 8.15 11.02 13.70
C LEU A 131 9.46 11.83 13.64
N PRO A 132 10.62 11.34 14.14
CA PRO A 132 11.86 12.13 14.12
C PRO A 132 12.28 12.55 12.71
N ALA A 133 12.28 11.61 11.76
CA ALA A 133 12.67 11.88 10.37
C ALA A 133 11.66 12.81 9.68
N GLY A 134 10.36 12.52 9.80
CA GLY A 134 9.31 13.35 9.21
C GLY A 134 9.30 14.79 9.75
N PHE A 135 9.53 14.96 11.05
CA PHE A 135 9.61 16.26 11.71
C PHE A 135 10.81 17.09 11.26
N VAL A 136 12.02 16.52 11.35
CA VAL A 136 13.25 17.28 11.10
C VAL A 136 13.38 17.68 9.62
N LEU A 137 13.11 16.76 8.70
CA LEU A 137 13.22 17.03 7.26
C LEU A 137 12.20 18.08 6.80
N SER A 138 11.05 18.18 7.48
CA SER A 138 10.01 19.16 7.17
C SER A 138 10.28 20.56 7.69
N LEU A 139 11.28 20.74 8.58
CA LEU A 139 11.75 22.07 8.98
C LEU A 139 12.42 22.83 7.81
N LEU A 140 12.87 22.10 6.79
CA LEU A 140 13.64 22.64 5.67
C LEU A 140 12.78 23.50 4.72
N THR A 141 11.53 23.11 4.46
CA THR A 141 10.70 23.73 3.42
C THR A 141 10.37 25.20 3.69
N PRO A 142 9.88 25.60 4.89
CA PRO A 142 9.61 27.02 5.17
C PRO A 142 10.88 27.88 5.19
N LEU A 143 12.00 27.30 5.63
CA LEU A 143 13.31 27.95 5.62
C LEU A 143 13.80 28.19 4.19
N ALA A 144 13.63 27.21 3.30
CA ALA A 144 13.96 27.33 1.88
C ALA A 144 13.13 28.41 1.18
N ILE A 145 11.83 28.46 1.46
CA ILE A 145 10.94 29.52 0.95
C ILE A 145 11.44 30.90 1.39
N LYS A 146 11.71 31.08 2.69
CA LYS A 146 12.18 32.36 3.24
C LYS A 146 13.51 32.80 2.64
N LEU A 147 14.47 31.87 2.49
CA LEU A 147 15.76 32.16 1.88
C LEU A 147 15.61 32.52 0.39
N GLY A 148 14.64 31.95 -0.32
CA GLY A 148 14.44 32.17 -1.76
C GLY A 148 13.59 33.38 -2.13
N LEU A 149 12.98 34.10 -1.18
CA LEU A 149 12.07 35.23 -1.41
C LEU A 149 12.82 36.57 -1.54
N PRO A 150 12.81 37.22 -2.72
CA PRO A 150 13.34 38.58 -2.88
C PRO A 150 12.37 39.66 -2.37
N ASP A 151 11.06 39.43 -2.54
CA ASP A 151 9.97 40.40 -2.29
C ASP A 151 8.59 39.68 -2.22
N VAL A 152 7.58 40.27 -1.58
CA VAL A 152 6.20 39.74 -1.44
C VAL A 152 5.53 39.54 -2.80
N SER A 153 5.84 40.42 -3.77
CA SER A 153 5.22 40.44 -5.10
C SER A 153 5.42 39.13 -5.89
N LYS A 154 6.47 38.38 -5.57
CA LYS A 154 6.83 37.09 -6.19
C LYS A 154 6.62 35.89 -5.26
N ALA A 155 5.88 36.09 -4.16
CA ALA A 155 5.71 35.05 -3.15
C ALA A 155 4.99 33.81 -3.69
N GLY A 156 4.05 33.97 -4.63
CA GLY A 156 3.37 32.85 -5.27
C GLY A 156 4.34 32.00 -6.09
N ARG A 157 5.14 32.63 -6.96
CA ARG A 157 6.08 31.93 -7.86
C ARG A 157 7.22 31.24 -7.11
N VAL A 158 7.79 31.89 -6.08
CA VAL A 158 8.87 31.29 -5.27
C VAL A 158 8.34 30.11 -4.46
N ALA A 159 7.21 30.27 -3.77
CA ALA A 159 6.58 29.18 -3.02
C ALA A 159 6.21 28.01 -3.96
N GLY A 160 5.58 28.31 -5.10
CA GLY A 160 5.22 27.33 -6.11
C GLY A 160 6.42 26.54 -6.65
N LEU A 161 7.55 27.22 -6.94
CA LEU A 161 8.78 26.55 -7.39
C LEU A 161 9.37 25.65 -6.31
N VAL A 162 9.47 26.11 -5.06
CA VAL A 162 10.01 25.31 -3.95
C VAL A 162 9.15 24.07 -3.70
N PHE A 163 7.82 24.21 -3.72
CA PHE A 163 6.93 23.07 -3.57
C PHE A 163 6.99 22.12 -4.75
N ALA A 164 7.06 22.64 -5.97
CA ALA A 164 7.24 21.78 -7.14
C ALA A 164 8.52 20.96 -7.07
N LEU A 165 9.65 21.57 -6.70
CA LEU A 165 10.91 20.85 -6.51
C LEU A 165 10.84 19.83 -5.37
N SER A 166 10.15 20.17 -4.27
CA SER A 166 9.86 19.25 -3.18
C SER A 166 9.09 18.02 -3.67
N THR A 167 7.98 18.23 -4.38
CA THR A 167 7.12 17.17 -4.91
C THR A 167 7.82 16.36 -6.01
N LEU A 168 8.64 16.99 -6.86
CA LEU A 168 9.47 16.30 -7.85
C LEU A 168 10.54 15.43 -7.17
N GLY A 169 11.09 15.87 -6.05
CA GLY A 169 11.98 15.08 -5.20
C GLY A 169 11.28 13.82 -4.72
N CYS A 170 10.07 13.96 -4.15
CA CYS A 170 9.22 12.83 -3.78
C CYS A 170 8.93 11.93 -5.00
N LEU A 171 8.55 12.48 -6.15
CA LEU A 171 8.29 11.70 -7.37
C LEU A 171 9.49 10.84 -7.79
N LEU A 172 10.70 11.42 -7.79
CA LEU A 172 11.91 10.68 -8.10
C LEU A 172 12.18 9.62 -7.03
N GLY A 173 12.07 9.96 -5.75
CA GLY A 173 12.23 9.03 -4.63
C GLY A 173 11.28 7.83 -4.73
N ASN A 174 10.03 8.07 -5.14
CA ASN A 174 8.99 7.05 -5.33
C ASN A 174 9.39 6.05 -6.42
N TYR A 175 9.66 6.56 -7.63
CA TYR A 175 10.00 5.72 -8.78
C TYR A 175 11.34 5.03 -8.63
N LEU A 176 12.34 5.72 -8.10
CA LEU A 176 13.65 5.13 -7.89
C LEU A 176 13.55 3.99 -6.87
N THR A 177 12.86 4.20 -5.75
CA THR A 177 12.69 3.18 -4.71
C THR A 177 11.87 1.99 -5.20
N GLY A 178 10.67 2.24 -5.74
CA GLY A 178 9.73 1.19 -6.15
C GLY A 178 10.21 0.37 -7.36
N PHE A 179 10.82 1.01 -8.37
CA PHE A 179 11.21 0.29 -9.59
C PHE A 179 12.65 -0.24 -9.58
N TYR A 180 13.58 0.38 -8.82
CA TYR A 180 15.01 0.07 -8.93
C TYR A 180 15.69 -0.27 -7.60
N LEU A 181 15.55 0.57 -6.57
CA LEU A 181 16.36 0.41 -5.36
C LEU A 181 15.93 -0.80 -4.53
N MET A 182 14.62 -1.05 -4.37
CA MET A 182 14.12 -2.23 -3.64
C MET A 182 14.53 -3.56 -4.27
N ARG A 183 14.87 -3.58 -5.56
CA ARG A 183 15.36 -4.77 -6.25
C ARG A 183 16.82 -5.09 -5.89
N THR A 184 17.61 -4.09 -5.56
CA THR A 184 19.08 -4.17 -5.55
C THR A 184 19.69 -4.01 -4.18
N PHE A 185 19.05 -3.23 -3.30
CA PHE A 185 19.54 -2.94 -1.97
C PHE A 185 18.61 -3.50 -0.89
N THR A 186 19.21 -3.85 0.24
CA THR A 186 18.49 -4.16 1.47
C THR A 186 17.81 -2.92 2.04
N ILE A 187 16.80 -3.11 2.88
CA ILE A 187 16.04 -2.01 3.49
C ILE A 187 16.96 -1.08 4.29
N ASN A 188 17.89 -1.62 5.09
CA ASN A 188 18.85 -0.81 5.84
C ASN A 188 19.83 -0.06 4.94
N GLU A 189 20.29 -0.65 3.83
CA GLU A 189 21.13 0.06 2.85
C GLU A 189 20.41 1.27 2.25
N LEU A 190 19.11 1.18 1.98
CA LEU A 190 18.30 2.32 1.53
C LEU A 190 18.29 3.45 2.57
N VAL A 191 18.15 3.10 3.86
CA VAL A 191 18.25 4.08 4.95
C VAL A 191 19.64 4.70 5.00
N TYR A 192 20.71 3.91 4.91
CA TYR A 192 22.09 4.43 4.92
C TYR A 192 22.40 5.32 3.71
N ILE A 193 21.87 5.00 2.53
CA ILE A 193 21.98 5.85 1.34
C ILE A 193 21.29 7.19 1.60
N ALA A 194 20.07 7.20 2.15
CA ALA A 194 19.37 8.43 2.51
C ALA A 194 20.15 9.26 3.56
N VAL A 195 20.68 8.61 4.60
CA VAL A 195 21.55 9.23 5.61
C VAL A 195 22.78 9.87 4.95
N GLY A 196 23.47 9.12 4.07
CA GLY A 196 24.65 9.59 3.34
C GLY A 196 24.34 10.80 2.46
N CYS A 197 23.25 10.76 1.70
CA CYS A 197 22.81 11.88 0.88
C CYS A 197 22.55 13.14 1.72
N LEU A 198 21.80 13.02 2.82
CA LEU A 198 21.50 14.14 3.72
C LEU A 198 22.77 14.70 4.38
N ALA A 199 23.67 13.83 4.85
CA ALA A 199 24.93 14.22 5.46
C ALA A 199 25.85 14.95 4.47
N VAL A 200 26.02 14.42 3.25
CA VAL A 200 26.82 15.05 2.19
C VAL A 200 26.25 16.43 1.84
N LEU A 201 24.93 16.56 1.68
CA LEU A 201 24.29 17.85 1.42
C LEU A 201 24.49 18.83 2.58
N GLY A 202 24.39 18.37 3.83
CA GLY A 202 24.64 19.18 5.02
C GLY A 202 26.08 19.72 5.07
N VAL A 203 27.07 18.84 4.89
CA VAL A 203 28.50 19.20 4.88
C VAL A 203 28.83 20.10 3.69
N ALA A 204 28.34 19.80 2.50
CA ALA A 204 28.56 20.61 1.30
C ALA A 204 27.98 22.02 1.48
N THR A 205 26.76 22.13 2.02
CA THR A 205 26.13 23.42 2.32
C THR A 205 26.96 24.20 3.35
N GLN A 206 27.46 23.53 4.40
CA GLN A 206 28.30 24.16 5.41
C GLN A 206 29.66 24.61 4.84
N PHE A 207 30.25 23.84 3.93
CA PHE A 207 31.50 24.17 3.26
C PHE A 207 31.33 25.37 2.32
N LEU A 208 30.28 25.39 1.49
CA LEU A 208 29.96 26.52 0.61
C LEU A 208 29.73 27.83 1.40
N VAL A 209 29.14 27.73 2.59
CA VAL A 209 28.95 28.88 3.49
C VAL A 209 30.26 29.34 4.12
N ARG A 210 31.24 28.44 4.31
CA ARG A 210 32.57 28.77 4.83
C ARG A 210 33.50 29.35 3.76
N THR A 211 33.47 28.83 2.55
CA THR A 211 34.34 29.26 1.44
C THR A 211 33.83 30.51 0.73
N GLY A 212 32.53 30.79 0.75
CA GLY A 212 31.96 32.09 0.34
C GLY A 212 32.18 33.21 1.37
N GLY A 213 33.40 33.31 1.93
CA GLY A 213 33.78 34.03 3.14
C GLY A 213 33.34 35.51 3.28
N PRO A 214 33.61 36.13 4.45
CA PRO A 214 33.17 37.48 4.81
C PRO A 214 33.86 38.54 3.94
N GLY A 215 33.23 38.90 2.82
CA GLY A 215 33.76 39.84 1.84
C GLY A 215 32.79 40.96 1.44
N ALA A 216 31.88 41.37 2.34
CA ALA A 216 30.98 42.50 2.10
C ALA A 216 30.58 43.23 3.39
N SER A 217 31.54 43.47 4.29
CA SER A 217 31.37 44.48 5.34
C SER A 217 32.68 45.23 5.52
N ALA A 218 32.59 46.56 5.35
CA ALA A 218 33.59 47.59 5.66
C ALA A 218 34.74 47.80 4.66
N THR A 219 34.47 48.56 3.60
CA THR A 219 35.35 49.67 3.14
C THR A 219 34.52 50.62 2.26
N GLY A 220 34.03 51.69 2.88
CA GLY A 220 33.39 52.82 2.21
C GLY A 220 33.39 53.95 3.22
N GLY A 221 34.48 54.71 3.21
CA GLY A 221 34.80 55.73 4.20
C GLY A 221 33.74 56.82 4.30
N SER A 222 33.75 57.47 5.46
CA SER A 222 33.15 58.78 5.64
C SER A 222 33.71 59.76 4.60
N GLU A 223 32.85 60.28 3.74
CA GLU A 223 33.01 61.63 3.23
C GLU A 223 31.71 62.39 3.45
N THR A 224 31.80 63.29 4.41
CA THR A 224 30.90 64.41 4.65
C THR A 224 30.89 65.35 3.45
N THR A 225 29.72 65.57 2.84
CA THR A 225 29.41 66.85 2.18
C THR A 225 28.00 67.31 2.62
N PRO A 226 27.82 68.59 2.98
CA PRO A 226 26.59 69.09 3.55
C PRO A 226 25.64 69.58 2.45
N VAL A 227 24.35 69.25 2.55
CA VAL A 227 23.29 69.98 1.83
C VAL A 227 22.25 70.41 2.85
N ALA A 228 22.04 71.72 2.88
CA ALA A 228 21.17 72.47 3.78
C ALA A 228 19.69 72.38 3.39
N ASP A 229 18.85 72.46 4.43
CA ASP A 229 17.45 72.90 4.52
C ASP A 229 16.54 72.92 3.27
N ALA A 230 15.49 72.10 3.34
CA ALA A 230 14.14 72.45 2.87
C ALA A 230 13.07 71.74 3.72
N PRO A 231 12.04 72.44 4.24
CA PRO A 231 10.91 71.82 4.93
C PRO A 231 9.79 71.45 3.94
N GLY A 232 9.30 70.20 3.97
CA GLY A 232 8.18 69.70 3.16
C GLY A 232 7.63 68.36 3.67
N PRO A 233 6.36 68.00 3.41
CA PRO A 233 5.45 67.34 4.36
C PRO A 233 5.59 65.80 4.45
N PRO A 234 4.91 65.13 5.42
CA PRO A 234 5.04 63.69 5.63
C PRO A 234 4.33 62.91 4.52
N ASN A 235 4.88 61.77 4.08
CA ASN A 235 4.17 60.47 3.93
C ASN A 235 4.88 59.45 3.02
N ALA A 236 4.63 58.17 3.37
CA ALA A 236 4.58 56.98 2.52
C ALA A 236 5.79 56.02 2.50
N ASP A 237 6.25 55.57 3.67
CA ASP A 237 6.89 54.25 3.82
C ASP A 237 6.02 53.35 4.71
N THR A 238 4.82 53.02 4.22
CA THR A 238 4.01 51.93 4.77
C THR A 238 4.46 50.63 4.10
N PRO A 239 4.77 49.54 4.82
CA PRO A 239 5.05 48.25 4.19
C PRO A 239 3.89 47.90 3.25
N ALA A 240 4.18 47.51 2.00
CA ALA A 240 3.16 47.14 1.02
C ALA A 240 2.32 45.97 1.54
N THR A 241 1.22 46.28 2.22
CA THR A 241 0.23 45.30 2.70
C THR A 241 -0.54 44.77 1.51
N ASN A 242 -0.61 43.44 1.36
CA ASN A 242 -1.39 42.82 0.28
C ASN A 242 -2.89 43.19 0.40
N PRO A 243 -3.45 44.01 -0.51
CA PRO A 243 -4.83 44.47 -0.40
C PRO A 243 -5.86 43.35 -0.66
N HIS A 244 -5.44 42.25 -1.30
CA HIS A 244 -6.30 41.11 -1.63
C HIS A 244 -6.24 39.99 -0.58
N ALA A 245 -5.55 40.21 0.55
CA ALA A 245 -5.41 39.20 1.58
C ALA A 245 -6.76 38.74 2.14
N PHE A 246 -6.84 37.51 2.65
CA PHE A 246 -8.03 37.06 3.38
C PHE A 246 -8.26 37.95 4.60
N ALA A 247 -9.50 38.42 4.78
CA ALA A 247 -9.90 39.20 5.95
C ALA A 247 -9.75 38.37 7.24
N ASP A 248 -10.06 37.06 7.17
CA ASP A 248 -9.78 36.09 8.22
C ASP A 248 -8.88 34.96 7.67
N ILE A 249 -7.65 34.88 8.19
CA ILE A 249 -6.68 33.85 7.83
C ILE A 249 -7.15 32.42 8.17
N ARG A 250 -8.14 32.25 9.07
CA ARG A 250 -8.73 30.94 9.38
C ARG A 250 -9.44 30.33 8.19
N VAL A 251 -10.01 31.17 7.31
CA VAL A 251 -10.64 30.71 6.06
C VAL A 251 -9.58 30.09 5.15
N ALA A 252 -8.41 30.71 5.03
CA ALA A 252 -7.28 30.16 4.28
C ALA A 252 -6.85 28.78 4.81
N TYR A 253 -6.81 28.61 6.13
CA TYR A 253 -6.48 27.32 6.75
C TYR A 253 -7.53 26.26 6.46
N LEU A 254 -8.81 26.59 6.58
CA LEU A 254 -9.91 25.67 6.29
C LEU A 254 -9.93 25.24 4.81
N VAL A 255 -9.73 26.18 3.89
CA VAL A 255 -9.70 25.92 2.45
C VAL A 255 -8.59 24.93 2.10
N VAL A 256 -7.38 25.14 2.62
CA VAL A 256 -6.24 24.26 2.34
C VAL A 256 -6.38 22.91 3.07
N PHE A 257 -6.97 22.90 4.26
CA PHE A 257 -7.33 21.67 4.97
C PHE A 257 -8.29 20.81 4.13
N LEU A 258 -9.40 21.38 3.63
CA LEU A 258 -10.39 20.66 2.83
C LEU A 258 -9.82 20.19 1.49
N ALA A 259 -9.04 21.03 0.81
CA ALA A 259 -8.34 20.65 -0.42
C ALA A 259 -7.43 19.44 -0.21
N SER A 260 -6.66 19.44 0.87
CA SER A 260 -5.71 18.36 1.19
C SER A 260 -6.39 17.10 1.70
N PHE A 261 -7.49 17.25 2.45
CA PHE A 261 -8.37 16.15 2.84
C PHE A 261 -8.89 15.40 1.60
N CYS A 262 -9.43 16.13 0.62
CA CYS A 262 -9.90 15.54 -0.63
C CYS A 262 -8.75 14.96 -1.47
N GLY A 263 -7.59 15.62 -1.51
CA GLY A 263 -6.39 15.12 -2.20
C GLY A 263 -5.92 13.78 -1.67
N MET A 264 -5.75 13.64 -0.35
CA MET A 264 -5.38 12.35 0.25
C MET A 264 -6.49 11.30 0.16
N THR A 265 -7.76 11.70 0.25
CA THR A 265 -8.88 10.78 0.04
C THR A 265 -8.87 10.22 -1.39
N LEU A 266 -8.60 11.07 -2.38
CA LEU A 266 -8.44 10.65 -3.77
C LEU A 266 -7.25 9.70 -3.92
N GLU A 267 -6.13 9.97 -3.25
CA GLU A 267 -4.91 9.13 -3.32
C GLU A 267 -5.14 7.73 -2.78
N LEU A 268 -5.73 7.61 -1.58
CA LEU A 268 -6.04 6.31 -1.00
C LEU A 268 -7.09 5.56 -1.85
N THR A 269 -8.11 6.25 -2.35
CA THR A 269 -9.14 5.63 -3.18
C THR A 269 -8.61 5.21 -4.55
N ALA A 270 -7.64 5.93 -5.12
CA ALA A 270 -7.07 5.65 -6.43
C ALA A 270 -6.40 4.27 -6.49
N SER A 271 -5.66 3.92 -5.44
CA SER A 271 -5.03 2.59 -5.32
C SER A 271 -6.06 1.47 -5.38
N ARG A 272 -7.18 1.64 -4.69
CA ARG A 272 -8.29 0.68 -4.63
C ARG A 272 -9.03 0.56 -5.95
N VAL A 273 -9.28 1.68 -6.62
CA VAL A 273 -9.93 1.70 -7.94
C VAL A 273 -9.10 0.94 -8.96
N LEU A 274 -7.77 1.11 -8.95
CA LEU A 274 -6.89 0.41 -9.89
C LEU A 274 -6.67 -1.06 -9.52
N ALA A 275 -6.65 -1.39 -8.22
CA ALA A 275 -6.53 -2.76 -7.75
C ALA A 275 -7.61 -3.69 -8.33
N GLN A 276 -8.84 -3.20 -8.51
CA GLN A 276 -9.95 -3.95 -9.12
C GLN A 276 -9.74 -4.35 -10.60
N PHE A 277 -8.77 -3.75 -11.30
CA PHE A 277 -8.57 -4.01 -12.74
C PHE A 277 -7.15 -4.46 -13.07
N LEU A 278 -6.16 -3.90 -12.40
CA LEU A 278 -4.74 -4.14 -12.67
C LEU A 278 -4.05 -4.94 -11.56
N GLY A 279 -4.73 -5.14 -10.43
CA GLY A 279 -4.21 -5.84 -9.26
C GLY A 279 -3.36 -4.99 -8.32
N VAL A 280 -3.10 -5.56 -7.15
CA VAL A 280 -2.29 -4.94 -6.10
C VAL A 280 -0.84 -5.35 -6.28
N SER A 281 0.01 -4.38 -6.58
CA SER A 281 1.47 -4.58 -6.65
C SER A 281 2.20 -3.31 -6.27
N LEU A 282 3.50 -3.45 -5.96
CA LEU A 282 4.43 -2.34 -5.86
C LEU A 282 4.36 -1.44 -7.10
N PHE A 283 4.17 -2.01 -8.30
CA PHE A 283 4.06 -1.24 -9.54
C PHE A 283 2.80 -0.40 -9.61
N THR A 284 1.64 -0.97 -9.23
CA THR A 284 0.36 -0.26 -9.19
C THR A 284 0.43 0.90 -8.21
N MET A 285 0.89 0.64 -6.97
CA MET A 285 1.00 1.68 -5.92
C MET A 285 1.99 2.78 -6.32
N THR A 286 3.18 2.39 -6.78
CA THR A 286 4.22 3.33 -7.23
C THR A 286 3.73 4.16 -8.41
N GLY A 287 3.00 3.57 -9.35
CA GLY A 287 2.43 4.27 -10.51
C GLY A 287 1.38 5.32 -10.12
N VAL A 288 0.44 4.98 -9.24
CA VAL A 288 -0.60 5.90 -8.76
C VAL A 288 0.00 7.10 -8.06
N ILE A 289 0.81 6.86 -7.03
CA ILE A 289 1.46 7.92 -6.25
C ILE A 289 2.31 8.79 -7.17
N GLY A 290 3.07 8.17 -8.08
CA GLY A 290 3.93 8.90 -9.00
C GLY A 290 3.17 9.85 -9.93
N VAL A 291 2.07 9.41 -10.55
CA VAL A 291 1.26 10.30 -11.41
C VAL A 291 0.61 11.41 -10.60
N MET A 292 0.10 11.12 -9.41
CA MET A 292 -0.55 12.12 -8.55
C MET A 292 0.46 13.17 -8.05
N LEU A 293 1.67 12.76 -7.69
CA LEU A 293 2.78 13.65 -7.36
C LEU A 293 3.21 14.48 -8.58
N ALA A 294 3.27 13.88 -9.78
CA ALA A 294 3.58 14.62 -11.01
C ALA A 294 2.54 15.71 -11.30
N GLY A 295 1.25 15.39 -11.16
CA GLY A 295 0.16 16.35 -11.26
C GLY A 295 0.32 17.47 -10.24
N THR A 296 0.51 17.12 -8.97
CA THR A 296 0.70 18.08 -7.87
C THR A 296 1.92 18.98 -8.08
N ALA A 297 3.04 18.44 -8.56
CA ALA A 297 4.25 19.20 -8.85
C ALA A 297 4.04 20.23 -9.95
N LEU A 298 3.40 19.83 -11.06
CA LEU A 298 3.06 20.74 -12.14
C LEU A 298 2.03 21.78 -11.68
N GLY A 299 1.06 21.37 -10.85
CA GLY A 299 0.08 22.25 -10.21
C GLY A 299 0.72 23.29 -9.30
N ASN A 300 1.75 22.93 -8.53
CA ASN A 300 2.49 23.87 -7.69
C ASN A 300 3.21 24.95 -8.53
N LEU A 301 3.80 24.57 -9.68
CA LEU A 301 4.43 25.52 -10.61
C LEU A 301 3.41 26.47 -11.23
N THR A 302 2.34 25.91 -11.82
CA THR A 302 1.31 26.70 -12.52
C THR A 302 0.51 27.56 -11.54
N GLY A 303 0.20 27.03 -10.36
CA GLY A 303 -0.48 27.73 -9.28
C GLY A 303 0.33 28.90 -8.75
N GLY A 304 1.66 28.76 -8.61
CA GLY A 304 2.53 29.88 -8.21
C GLY A 304 2.57 30.99 -9.26
N TRP A 305 2.66 30.62 -10.54
CA TRP A 305 2.58 31.58 -11.66
C TRP A 305 1.21 32.27 -11.74
N LEU A 306 0.12 31.50 -11.59
CA LEU A 306 -1.25 31.99 -11.63
C LEU A 306 -1.54 32.94 -10.46
N ALA A 307 -1.07 32.60 -9.26
CA ALA A 307 -1.21 33.42 -8.07
C ALA A 307 -0.63 34.82 -8.27
N ASP A 308 0.56 34.93 -8.86
CA ASP A 308 1.19 36.24 -9.07
C ASP A 308 0.58 36.98 -10.28
N ARG A 309 0.14 36.26 -11.32
CA ARG A 309 -0.50 36.87 -12.51
C ARG A 309 -1.84 37.53 -12.19
N VAL A 310 -2.64 36.91 -11.32
CA VAL A 310 -4.02 37.35 -11.07
C VAL A 310 -4.11 38.41 -9.96
N ASN A 311 -3.11 38.52 -9.08
CA ASN A 311 -3.01 39.56 -8.04
C ASN A 311 -2.50 40.92 -8.59
N GLY A 312 -2.95 41.31 -9.79
CA GLY A 312 -2.61 42.60 -10.40
C GLY A 312 -3.38 43.79 -9.78
N PRO A 313 -2.91 45.04 -9.93
CA PRO A 313 -3.46 46.23 -9.27
C PRO A 313 -4.95 46.51 -9.57
N ASP A 314 -5.47 46.04 -10.71
CA ASP A 314 -6.80 46.38 -11.23
C ASP A 314 -7.89 45.32 -10.97
N SER A 315 -7.66 44.32 -10.12
CA SER A 315 -8.59 43.18 -9.98
C SER A 315 -8.82 42.74 -8.53
N ALA A 316 -9.72 43.44 -7.83
CA ALA A 316 -10.07 43.19 -6.43
C ALA A 316 -10.43 41.71 -6.12
N ASP A 317 -11.26 41.08 -6.96
CA ASP A 317 -11.83 39.74 -6.69
C ASP A 317 -11.26 38.61 -7.58
N ALA A 318 -10.48 38.92 -8.61
CA ALA A 318 -10.00 37.93 -9.57
C ALA A 318 -9.19 36.76 -8.94
N PRO A 319 -8.34 36.97 -7.91
CA PRO A 319 -7.63 35.87 -7.27
C PRO A 319 -8.56 34.87 -6.57
N ARG A 320 -9.64 35.36 -5.97
CA ARG A 320 -10.64 34.54 -5.26
C ARG A 320 -11.52 33.78 -6.26
N TRP A 321 -11.94 34.42 -7.35
CA TRP A 321 -12.68 33.74 -8.42
C TRP A 321 -11.84 32.64 -9.09
N THR A 322 -10.55 32.89 -9.28
CA THR A 322 -9.63 31.88 -9.83
C THR A 322 -9.54 30.66 -8.92
N LEU A 323 -9.35 30.88 -7.62
CA LEU A 323 -9.29 29.80 -6.64
C LEU A 323 -10.63 29.05 -6.52
N ALA A 324 -11.77 29.76 -6.55
CA ALA A 324 -13.10 29.13 -6.59
C ALA A 324 -13.30 28.27 -7.86
N THR A 325 -12.83 28.75 -9.02
CA THR A 325 -12.86 28.01 -10.29
C THR A 325 -12.05 26.71 -10.21
N VAL A 326 -10.85 26.76 -9.60
CA VAL A 326 -10.01 25.58 -9.35
C VAL A 326 -10.77 24.52 -8.54
N PHE A 327 -11.50 24.93 -7.49
CA PHE A 327 -12.29 24.00 -6.67
C PHE A 327 -13.46 23.37 -7.43
N ILE A 328 -14.19 24.16 -8.22
CA ILE A 328 -15.30 23.65 -9.04
C ILE A 328 -14.78 22.65 -10.07
N PHE A 329 -13.70 22.98 -10.80
CA PHE A 329 -13.09 22.04 -11.75
C PHE A 329 -12.46 20.84 -11.06
N GLY A 330 -11.82 21.01 -9.89
CA GLY A 330 -11.27 19.90 -9.11
C GLY A 330 -12.36 18.90 -8.73
N GLY A 331 -13.52 19.39 -8.28
CA GLY A 331 -14.70 18.57 -8.06
C GLY A 331 -15.20 17.91 -9.35
N ALA A 332 -15.32 18.65 -10.45
CA ALA A 332 -15.77 18.14 -11.74
C ALA A 332 -14.88 17.00 -12.25
N PHE A 333 -13.56 17.18 -12.29
CA PHE A 333 -12.62 16.15 -12.74
C PHE A 333 -12.61 14.92 -11.82
N THR A 334 -12.81 15.12 -10.51
CA THR A 334 -12.96 14.00 -9.56
C THR A 334 -14.22 13.18 -9.86
N ALA A 335 -15.34 13.82 -10.24
CA ALA A 335 -16.57 13.12 -10.60
C ALA A 335 -16.49 12.48 -11.99
N ILE A 336 -15.89 13.17 -12.97
CA ILE A 336 -15.69 12.69 -14.35
C ILE A 336 -14.83 11.42 -14.39
N LEU A 337 -13.95 11.22 -13.40
CA LEU A 337 -13.13 10.02 -13.25
C LEU A 337 -13.95 8.72 -13.37
N MET A 338 -15.19 8.70 -12.86
CA MET A 338 -16.09 7.55 -12.93
C MET A 338 -16.51 7.25 -14.37
N VAL A 339 -16.81 8.29 -15.14
CA VAL A 339 -17.16 8.18 -16.56
C VAL A 339 -15.94 7.76 -17.38
N THR A 340 -14.78 8.37 -17.11
CA THR A 340 -13.51 8.02 -17.77
C THR A 340 -13.12 6.57 -17.50
N LEU A 341 -13.28 6.10 -16.26
CA LEU A 341 -13.04 4.71 -15.88
C LEU A 341 -13.90 3.75 -16.70
N GLU A 342 -15.19 4.05 -16.86
CA GLU A 342 -16.10 3.21 -17.64
C GLU A 342 -15.75 3.21 -19.14
N ILE A 343 -15.36 4.36 -19.70
CA ILE A 343 -14.90 4.46 -21.09
C ILE A 343 -13.64 3.62 -21.31
N ILE A 344 -12.66 3.72 -20.40
CA ILE A 344 -11.41 2.95 -20.48
C ILE A 344 -11.71 1.45 -20.48
N LYS A 345 -12.61 0.99 -19.60
CA LYS A 345 -13.02 -0.42 -19.53
C LYS A 345 -13.72 -0.88 -20.80
N GLN A 346 -14.78 -0.20 -21.21
CA GLN A 346 -15.63 -0.65 -22.33
C GLN A 346 -14.88 -0.66 -23.66
N ARG A 347 -13.97 0.30 -23.86
CA ARG A 347 -13.17 0.39 -25.08
C ARG A 347 -11.84 -0.35 -25.02
N GLY A 348 -11.51 -0.96 -23.88
CA GLY A 348 -10.20 -1.59 -23.66
C GLY A 348 -9.03 -0.64 -23.88
N LEU A 349 -9.18 0.65 -23.53
CA LEU A 349 -8.12 1.64 -23.74
C LEU A 349 -6.86 1.25 -22.98
N PHE A 350 -5.71 1.36 -23.65
CA PHE A 350 -4.40 1.00 -23.10
C PHE A 350 -4.24 -0.49 -22.79
N ALA A 351 -5.15 -1.35 -23.26
CA ALA A 351 -4.97 -2.78 -23.15
C ALA A 351 -3.62 -3.16 -23.80
N ASP A 352 -3.33 -2.79 -25.04
CA ASP A 352 -2.12 -3.32 -25.72
C ASP A 352 -0.76 -2.88 -25.14
N LEU A 353 -0.74 -2.04 -24.10
CA LEU A 353 0.48 -1.64 -23.42
C LEU A 353 0.99 -2.72 -22.46
N GLY A 354 2.32 -2.75 -22.25
CA GLY A 354 2.91 -3.56 -21.18
C GLY A 354 2.39 -3.16 -19.78
N PRO A 355 2.45 -4.04 -18.76
CA PRO A 355 1.73 -3.84 -17.49
C PRO A 355 2.06 -2.52 -16.79
N ILE A 356 3.34 -2.14 -16.73
CA ILE A 356 3.77 -0.89 -16.09
C ILE A 356 3.25 0.32 -16.87
N ALA A 357 3.34 0.29 -18.20
CA ALA A 357 2.84 1.37 -19.05
C ALA A 357 1.32 1.50 -18.98
N GLN A 358 0.60 0.38 -18.88
CA GLN A 358 -0.84 0.35 -18.68
C GLN A 358 -1.23 0.99 -17.34
N VAL A 359 -0.56 0.61 -16.23
CA VAL A 359 -0.78 1.22 -14.90
C VAL A 359 -0.57 2.73 -14.96
N LEU A 360 0.52 3.19 -15.57
CA LEU A 360 0.82 4.61 -15.68
C LEU A 360 -0.20 5.34 -16.55
N ALA A 361 -0.62 4.75 -17.68
CA ALA A 361 -1.61 5.34 -18.58
C ALA A 361 -2.99 5.47 -17.92
N TRP A 362 -3.46 4.41 -17.22
CA TRP A 362 -4.71 4.45 -16.46
C TRP A 362 -4.62 5.47 -15.33
N SER A 363 -3.54 5.46 -14.56
CA SER A 363 -3.32 6.41 -13.47
C SER A 363 -3.33 7.85 -13.98
N PHE A 364 -2.66 8.11 -15.11
CA PHE A 364 -2.61 9.43 -15.75
C PHE A 364 -3.98 9.89 -16.24
N ALA A 365 -4.70 9.05 -16.97
CA ALA A 365 -6.02 9.37 -17.51
C ALA A 365 -7.06 9.67 -16.42
N LEU A 366 -6.93 9.00 -15.26
CA LEU A 366 -7.88 9.13 -14.16
C LEU A 366 -7.48 10.24 -13.18
N PHE A 367 -6.25 10.23 -12.65
CA PHE A 367 -5.90 10.99 -11.45
C PHE A 367 -5.03 12.23 -11.69
N PHE A 368 -4.41 12.39 -12.87
CA PHE A 368 -3.51 13.51 -13.13
C PHE A 368 -4.22 14.86 -13.07
N ALA A 369 -5.34 15.01 -13.79
CA ALA A 369 -6.08 16.26 -13.90
C ALA A 369 -6.61 16.79 -12.55
N PRO A 370 -7.32 16.01 -11.71
CA PRO A 370 -7.78 16.50 -10.42
C PRO A 370 -6.61 16.87 -9.49
N MET A 371 -5.52 16.09 -9.49
CA MET A 371 -4.35 16.38 -8.66
C MET A 371 -3.55 17.59 -9.14
N PHE A 372 -3.48 17.81 -10.46
CA PHE A 372 -2.92 19.02 -11.03
C PHE A 372 -3.66 20.26 -10.52
N LEU A 373 -4.99 20.25 -10.54
CA LEU A 373 -5.80 21.37 -10.04
C LEU A 373 -5.62 21.58 -8.53
N LEU A 374 -5.67 20.53 -7.72
CA LEU A 374 -5.46 20.63 -6.28
C LEU A 374 -4.05 21.13 -5.93
N GLY A 375 -3.03 20.75 -6.71
CA GLY A 375 -1.67 21.28 -6.57
C GLY A 375 -1.57 22.79 -6.73
N THR A 376 -2.49 23.42 -7.48
CA THR A 376 -2.48 24.89 -7.64
C THR A 376 -2.97 25.66 -6.41
N VAL A 377 -3.62 24.99 -5.44
CA VAL A 377 -4.29 25.63 -4.30
C VAL A 377 -3.30 26.24 -3.33
N SER A 378 -2.27 25.50 -2.91
CA SER A 378 -1.34 25.94 -1.86
C SER A 378 -0.57 27.22 -2.20
N PRO A 379 0.03 27.38 -3.40
CA PRO A 379 0.69 28.63 -3.78
C PRO A 379 -0.27 29.84 -3.83
N GLN A 380 -1.49 29.64 -4.34
CA GLN A 380 -2.51 30.69 -4.40
C GLN A 380 -2.96 31.14 -3.00
N VAL A 381 -3.22 30.18 -2.11
CA VAL A 381 -3.63 30.50 -0.73
C VAL A 381 -2.51 31.18 0.04
N ILE A 382 -1.25 30.77 -0.13
CA ILE A 382 -0.12 31.46 0.51
C ILE A 382 -0.05 32.91 0.03
N ARG A 383 -0.18 33.16 -1.28
CA ARG A 383 -0.18 34.53 -1.82
C ARG A 383 -1.30 35.37 -1.20
N LEU A 384 -2.49 34.80 -1.00
CA LEU A 384 -3.64 35.46 -0.37
C LEU A 384 -3.59 35.51 1.17
N ALA A 385 -2.71 34.74 1.81
CA ALA A 385 -2.58 34.70 3.27
C ALA A 385 -1.40 35.53 3.79
N VAL A 386 -0.45 35.90 2.93
CA VAL A 386 0.76 36.65 3.29
C VAL A 386 0.48 38.17 3.26
N PRO A 387 0.54 38.86 4.41
CA PRO A 387 0.36 40.31 4.48
C PRO A 387 1.66 41.09 4.23
N ASP A 388 2.84 40.55 4.59
CA ASP A 388 4.16 41.20 4.51
C ASP A 388 5.33 40.21 4.30
N VAL A 389 6.52 40.70 3.88
CA VAL A 389 7.76 39.85 3.71
C VAL A 389 8.24 39.30 5.06
N ALA A 390 8.05 40.08 6.13
CA ALA A 390 8.59 39.79 7.45
C ALA A 390 8.03 38.50 8.04
N HIS A 391 6.75 38.18 7.79
CA HIS A 391 6.08 37.01 8.36
C HIS A 391 5.78 35.89 7.34
N VAL A 392 6.36 35.94 6.14
CA VAL A 392 6.12 34.92 5.09
C VAL A 392 6.44 33.51 5.58
N GLY A 393 7.53 33.34 6.35
CA GLY A 393 7.94 32.03 6.86
C GLY A 393 6.87 31.41 7.76
N ARG A 394 6.40 32.17 8.76
CA ARG A 394 5.33 31.74 9.67
C ARG A 394 3.99 31.50 8.96
N VAL A 395 3.60 32.36 8.02
CA VAL A 395 2.34 32.19 7.28
C VAL A 395 2.41 30.94 6.40
N ALA A 396 3.45 30.81 5.57
CA ALA A 396 3.63 29.64 4.70
C ALA A 396 3.72 28.34 5.51
N GLY A 397 4.48 28.34 6.61
CA GLY A 397 4.58 27.19 7.52
C GLY A 397 3.24 26.79 8.14
N ARG A 398 2.40 27.75 8.54
CA ARG A 398 1.06 27.46 9.10
C ARG A 398 0.07 26.98 8.05
N VAL A 399 0.06 27.59 6.85
CA VAL A 399 -0.79 27.13 5.75
C VAL A 399 -0.46 25.69 5.40
N TYR A 400 0.83 25.36 5.31
CA TYR A 400 1.26 24.00 5.02
C TYR A 400 0.97 23.04 6.18
N ALA A 401 1.15 23.45 7.43
CA ALA A 401 0.77 22.62 8.57
C ALA A 401 -0.73 22.24 8.55
N TRP A 402 -1.62 23.19 8.21
CA TRP A 402 -3.05 22.90 8.05
C TRP A 402 -3.37 22.06 6.81
N SER A 403 -2.63 22.24 5.70
CA SER A 403 -2.66 21.34 4.54
C SER A 403 -2.37 19.90 4.96
N THR A 404 -1.24 19.68 5.63
CA THR A 404 -0.85 18.36 6.10
C THR A 404 -1.83 17.82 7.14
N THR A 405 -2.40 18.66 8.00
CA THR A 405 -3.46 18.25 8.93
C THR A 405 -4.71 17.76 8.20
N GLY A 406 -5.11 18.43 7.12
CA GLY A 406 -6.17 17.96 6.22
C GLY A 406 -5.83 16.63 5.56
N ALA A 407 -4.60 16.48 5.09
CA ALA A 407 -4.08 15.22 4.55
C ALA A 407 -4.16 14.08 5.57
N ILE A 408 -3.74 14.30 6.82
CA ILE A 408 -3.88 13.33 7.92
C ILE A 408 -5.34 12.92 8.10
N ALA A 409 -6.23 13.91 8.24
CA ALA A 409 -7.66 13.64 8.41
C ALA A 409 -8.22 12.85 7.22
N GLY A 410 -7.81 13.16 5.98
CA GLY A 410 -8.20 12.45 4.77
C GLY A 410 -7.68 11.01 4.74
N THR A 411 -6.41 10.79 5.11
CA THR A 411 -5.79 9.46 5.17
C THR A 411 -6.51 8.55 6.18
N PHE A 412 -6.79 9.03 7.39
CA PHE A 412 -7.51 8.24 8.39
C PHE A 412 -8.99 8.07 8.05
N ALA A 413 -9.65 9.12 7.53
CA ALA A 413 -11.04 9.04 7.13
C ALA A 413 -11.22 8.05 5.99
N ALA A 414 -10.43 8.16 4.92
CA ALA A 414 -10.49 7.22 3.79
C ALA A 414 -10.11 5.80 4.20
N GLY A 415 -8.98 5.64 4.90
CA GLY A 415 -8.43 4.33 5.26
C GLY A 415 -9.34 3.51 6.18
N TYR A 416 -9.96 4.13 7.19
CA TYR A 416 -10.72 3.39 8.21
C TYR A 416 -12.23 3.51 8.11
N VAL A 417 -12.75 4.60 7.53
CA VAL A 417 -14.18 4.95 7.65
C VAL A 417 -14.86 5.06 6.29
N LEU A 418 -14.41 5.96 5.41
CA LEU A 418 -15.14 6.29 4.18
C LEU A 418 -15.19 5.11 3.21
N LEU A 419 -14.06 4.42 2.99
CA LEU A 419 -14.01 3.30 2.05
C LEU A 419 -14.85 2.10 2.51
N SER A 420 -14.77 1.74 3.79
CA SER A 420 -15.55 0.62 4.34
C SER A 420 -17.04 0.91 4.51
N THR A 421 -17.44 2.17 4.72
CA THR A 421 -18.86 2.54 4.92
C THR A 421 -19.57 3.01 3.66
N LEU A 422 -18.92 3.83 2.83
CA LEU A 422 -19.51 4.41 1.62
C LEU A 422 -19.14 3.62 0.36
N GLY A 423 -18.03 2.88 0.38
CA GLY A 423 -17.42 2.31 -0.81
C GLY A 423 -16.68 3.36 -1.66
N MET A 424 -15.94 2.91 -2.66
CA MET A 424 -15.04 3.79 -3.43
C MET A 424 -15.77 4.86 -4.24
N TYR A 425 -16.80 4.48 -5.01
CA TYR A 425 -17.52 5.39 -5.90
C TYR A 425 -18.17 6.55 -5.13
N LYS A 426 -18.83 6.25 -3.99
CA LYS A 426 -19.47 7.26 -3.15
C LYS A 426 -18.45 8.11 -2.41
N THR A 427 -17.31 7.55 -2.01
CA THR A 427 -16.20 8.31 -1.41
C THR A 427 -15.66 9.37 -2.39
N LEU A 428 -15.49 9.02 -3.67
CA LEU A 428 -15.05 9.97 -4.70
C LEU A 428 -16.09 11.06 -4.97
N LEU A 429 -17.38 10.71 -5.02
CA LEU A 429 -18.46 11.68 -5.16
C LEU A 429 -18.56 12.61 -3.94
N ALA A 430 -18.37 12.09 -2.73
CA ALA A 430 -18.32 12.89 -1.51
C ALA A 430 -17.14 13.86 -1.52
N ALA A 431 -15.94 13.41 -1.89
CA ALA A 431 -14.77 14.27 -2.04
C ALA A 431 -14.99 15.37 -3.10
N SER A 432 -15.60 15.01 -4.24
CA SER A 432 -16.00 15.96 -5.28
C SER A 432 -16.97 17.01 -4.75
N CYS A 433 -18.00 16.60 -4.00
CA CYS A 433 -18.96 17.50 -3.38
C CYS A 433 -18.27 18.48 -2.40
N VAL A 434 -17.39 17.98 -1.54
CA VAL A 434 -16.61 18.82 -0.60
C VAL A 434 -15.76 19.85 -1.35
N LEU A 435 -15.11 19.47 -2.45
CA LEU A 435 -14.34 20.42 -3.28
C LEU A 435 -15.24 21.52 -3.87
N VAL A 436 -16.37 21.16 -4.48
CA VAL A 436 -17.31 22.13 -5.05
C VAL A 436 -17.85 23.07 -3.98
N LEU A 437 -18.24 22.56 -2.82
CA LEU A 437 -18.73 23.38 -1.69
C LEU A 437 -17.64 24.29 -1.11
N THR A 438 -16.38 23.88 -1.15
CA THR A 438 -15.24 24.70 -0.71
C THR A 438 -15.10 25.98 -1.54
N SER A 439 -15.57 25.99 -2.80
CA SER A 439 -15.56 27.20 -3.65
C SER A 439 -16.38 28.36 -3.04
N LEU A 440 -17.44 28.05 -2.28
CA LEU A 440 -18.30 29.03 -1.60
C LEU A 440 -17.59 29.76 -0.45
N LEU A 441 -16.56 29.13 0.14
CA LEU A 441 -15.74 29.73 1.21
C LEU A 441 -14.75 30.77 0.67
N VAL A 442 -14.44 30.68 -0.63
CA VAL A 442 -13.41 31.51 -1.28
C VAL A 442 -14.05 32.71 -1.99
N ALA A 443 -15.16 32.48 -2.69
CA ALA A 443 -15.86 33.53 -3.43
C ALA A 443 -17.38 33.35 -3.37
N ARG A 444 -18.10 34.47 -3.42
CA ARG A 444 -19.54 34.49 -3.64
C ARG A 444 -19.83 34.13 -5.10
N VAL A 445 -20.06 32.86 -5.37
CA VAL A 445 -20.28 32.35 -6.73
C VAL A 445 -21.47 33.01 -7.44
N TRP A 446 -22.43 33.56 -6.69
CA TRP A 446 -23.60 34.28 -7.24
C TRP A 446 -23.28 35.66 -7.81
N ASP A 447 -22.13 36.24 -7.46
CA ASP A 447 -21.72 37.55 -7.98
C ASP A 447 -21.18 37.45 -9.42
N ASN A 448 -20.98 36.22 -9.93
CA ASN A 448 -20.48 35.96 -11.27
C ASN A 448 -21.31 34.85 -11.94
N ASN A 449 -22.07 35.20 -12.99
CA ASN A 449 -22.95 34.26 -13.69
C ASN A 449 -22.22 33.01 -14.20
N THR A 450 -20.98 33.15 -14.71
CA THR A 450 -20.19 32.00 -15.19
C THR A 450 -19.85 31.05 -14.04
N LEU A 451 -19.44 31.58 -12.88
CA LEU A 451 -19.18 30.76 -11.69
C LEU A 451 -20.45 30.09 -11.18
N LEU A 452 -21.57 30.78 -11.18
CA LEU A 452 -22.86 30.24 -10.76
C LEU A 452 -23.30 29.07 -11.65
N TYR A 453 -23.19 29.22 -12.98
CA TYR A 453 -23.51 28.14 -13.92
C TYR A 453 -22.58 26.94 -13.75
N LEU A 454 -21.26 27.17 -13.66
CA LEU A 454 -20.28 26.11 -13.45
C LEU A 454 -20.54 25.36 -12.13
N PHE A 455 -20.73 26.09 -11.04
CA PHE A 455 -21.05 25.52 -9.73
C PHE A 455 -22.33 24.66 -9.80
N SER A 456 -23.40 25.18 -10.42
CA SER A 456 -24.69 24.50 -10.49
C SER A 456 -24.63 23.22 -11.35
N ILE A 457 -23.94 23.26 -12.49
CA ILE A 457 -23.78 22.10 -13.38
C ILE A 457 -22.99 21.00 -12.68
N VAL A 458 -21.85 21.34 -12.08
CA VAL A 458 -20.99 20.36 -11.42
C VAL A 458 -21.68 19.79 -10.18
N LEU A 459 -22.27 20.63 -9.34
CA LEU A 459 -22.99 20.17 -8.15
C LEU A 459 -24.19 19.29 -8.54
N GLY A 460 -24.97 19.69 -9.55
CA GLY A 460 -26.07 18.89 -10.07
C GLY A 460 -25.62 17.53 -10.60
N GLY A 461 -24.49 17.48 -11.33
CA GLY A 461 -23.88 16.24 -11.80
C GLY A 461 -23.40 15.33 -10.68
N VAL A 462 -22.75 15.89 -9.65
CA VAL A 462 -22.27 15.14 -8.47
C VAL A 462 -23.44 14.57 -7.67
N VAL A 463 -24.45 15.40 -7.38
CA VAL A 463 -25.64 14.97 -6.64
C VAL A 463 -26.44 13.94 -7.44
N GLY A 464 -26.63 14.17 -8.74
CA GLY A 464 -27.26 13.21 -9.65
C GLY A 464 -26.51 11.88 -9.68
N GLY A 465 -25.18 11.92 -9.82
CA GLY A 465 -24.32 10.74 -9.77
C GLY A 465 -24.43 9.99 -8.44
N PHE A 466 -24.50 10.71 -7.32
CA PHE A 466 -24.68 10.11 -5.99
C PHE A 466 -26.03 9.41 -5.86
N ILE A 467 -27.12 10.06 -6.28
CA ILE A 467 -28.47 9.47 -6.25
C ILE A 467 -28.55 8.24 -7.16
N LEU A 468 -27.97 8.33 -8.36
CA LEU A 468 -27.93 7.22 -9.30
C LEU A 468 -27.10 6.07 -8.75
N ASN A 469 -25.95 6.29 -8.13
CA ASN A 469 -25.12 5.22 -7.56
C ASN A 469 -25.77 4.55 -6.35
N VAL A 470 -26.53 5.31 -5.53
CA VAL A 470 -27.32 4.73 -4.42
C VAL A 470 -28.48 3.87 -4.95
N ARG A 471 -29.10 4.25 -6.06
CA ARG A 471 -30.24 3.52 -6.66
C ARG A 471 -29.81 2.38 -7.58
N ALA A 472 -28.75 2.57 -8.33
CA ALA A 472 -28.12 1.59 -9.19
C ALA A 472 -27.18 0.72 -8.35
N GLY A 473 -27.76 -0.07 -7.44
CA GLY A 473 -27.07 -1.27 -6.97
C GLY A 473 -26.89 -2.16 -8.19
N GLY A 474 -25.73 -2.09 -8.84
CA GLY A 474 -25.40 -2.79 -10.08
C GLY A 474 -25.53 -4.29 -9.92
N ARG A 475 -26.74 -4.81 -10.15
CA ARG A 475 -27.02 -6.24 -10.21
C ARG A 475 -26.62 -6.72 -11.59
N SER A 476 -25.34 -7.08 -11.74
CA SER A 476 -25.03 -8.16 -12.67
C SER A 476 -25.84 -9.36 -12.21
N GLU A 477 -26.59 -10.03 -13.09
CA GLU A 477 -27.46 -11.15 -12.70
C GLU A 477 -26.69 -12.22 -11.90
N ASP A 478 -25.39 -12.34 -12.15
CA ASP A 478 -24.53 -13.33 -11.53
C ASP A 478 -23.80 -12.85 -10.26
N LEU A 479 -23.84 -11.55 -9.95
CA LEU A 479 -23.25 -11.02 -8.73
C LEU A 479 -24.19 -11.27 -7.55
N VAL A 480 -23.78 -12.16 -6.64
CA VAL A 480 -24.52 -12.52 -5.42
C VAL A 480 -24.34 -11.45 -4.35
N ASN A 481 -23.09 -11.05 -4.11
CA ASN A 481 -22.76 -10.04 -3.13
C ASN A 481 -21.51 -9.25 -3.56
N MET A 482 -21.48 -7.97 -3.19
CA MET A 482 -20.30 -7.12 -3.29
C MET A 482 -20.18 -6.34 -1.99
N THR A 483 -19.10 -6.58 -1.25
CA THR A 483 -18.82 -5.96 0.05
C THR A 483 -17.46 -5.30 0.01
N GLU A 484 -17.41 -4.02 0.37
CA GLU A 484 -16.15 -3.29 0.54
C GLU A 484 -15.65 -3.46 1.97
N THR A 485 -14.42 -3.92 2.14
CA THR A 485 -13.75 -4.00 3.44
C THR A 485 -12.56 -3.06 3.50
N ASN A 486 -11.92 -2.99 4.66
CA ASN A 486 -10.66 -2.27 4.81
C ASN A 486 -9.51 -2.94 4.01
N TYR A 487 -9.67 -4.20 3.57
CA TYR A 487 -8.62 -4.97 2.91
C TYR A 487 -8.90 -5.22 1.43
N TYR A 488 -10.15 -5.48 1.03
CA TYR A 488 -10.50 -5.88 -0.33
C TYR A 488 -11.88 -5.35 -0.73
N THR A 489 -12.07 -5.17 -2.03
CA THR A 489 -13.41 -5.31 -2.60
C THR A 489 -13.71 -6.79 -2.75
N ILE A 490 -14.60 -7.32 -1.91
CA ILE A 490 -15.02 -8.72 -1.95
C ILE A 490 -16.21 -8.84 -2.88
N GLN A 491 -16.10 -9.71 -3.88
CA GLN A 491 -17.19 -10.04 -4.79
C GLN A 491 -17.45 -11.55 -4.75
N VAL A 492 -18.73 -11.90 -4.62
CA VAL A 492 -19.21 -13.29 -4.77
C VAL A 492 -20.08 -13.33 -6.00
N SER A 493 -19.70 -14.13 -6.99
CA SER A 493 -20.46 -14.31 -8.22
C SER A 493 -20.65 -15.78 -8.56
N TRP A 494 -21.73 -16.10 -9.26
CA TRP A 494 -21.91 -17.44 -9.83
C TRP A 494 -20.83 -17.73 -10.87
N GLU A 495 -20.25 -18.93 -10.81
CA GLU A 495 -19.34 -19.42 -11.85
C GLU A 495 -20.12 -19.64 -13.14
N ARG A 496 -19.62 -19.03 -14.22
CA ARG A 496 -20.13 -19.23 -15.59
C ARG A 496 -19.36 -20.35 -16.26
N VAL A 497 -20.07 -21.36 -16.74
CA VAL A 497 -19.51 -22.42 -17.57
C VAL A 497 -20.13 -22.30 -18.96
N GLY A 498 -19.30 -22.36 -20.00
CA GLY A 498 -19.79 -22.29 -21.38
C GLY A 498 -20.74 -23.45 -21.66
N SER A 499 -21.98 -23.14 -22.05
CA SER A 499 -22.98 -24.13 -22.45
C SER A 499 -22.47 -24.90 -23.66
N ARG A 500 -22.60 -26.23 -23.64
CA ARG A 500 -22.19 -27.10 -24.74
C ARG A 500 -23.36 -27.98 -25.20
N ASP A 501 -23.40 -28.28 -26.49
CA ASP A 501 -24.32 -29.27 -27.03
C ASP A 501 -23.89 -30.70 -26.61
N PRO A 502 -24.74 -31.73 -26.80
CA PRO A 502 -24.40 -33.12 -26.48
C PRO A 502 -23.13 -33.64 -27.17
N GLU A 503 -22.76 -33.04 -28.29
CA GLU A 503 -21.54 -33.31 -29.07
C GLU A 503 -20.31 -32.53 -28.57
N GLY A 504 -20.46 -31.70 -27.52
CA GLY A 504 -19.40 -30.95 -26.87
C GLY A 504 -19.03 -29.61 -27.52
N GLN A 505 -19.76 -29.15 -28.53
CA GLN A 505 -19.56 -27.85 -29.17
C GLN A 505 -20.16 -26.72 -28.31
N PRO A 506 -19.49 -25.56 -28.19
CA PRO A 506 -20.03 -24.43 -27.44
C PRO A 506 -21.30 -23.90 -28.10
N LEU A 507 -22.40 -23.92 -27.35
CA LEU A 507 -23.67 -23.34 -27.73
C LEU A 507 -23.50 -21.83 -27.88
N ARG A 508 -24.11 -21.26 -28.90
CA ARG A 508 -24.04 -19.83 -29.21
C ARG A 508 -25.43 -19.23 -29.33
N ASP A 509 -25.58 -17.98 -28.94
CA ASP A 509 -26.80 -17.22 -29.13
C ASP A 509 -27.01 -16.90 -30.62
N PRO A 510 -28.19 -16.39 -31.03
CA PRO A 510 -28.48 -16.03 -32.42
C PRO A 510 -27.53 -14.97 -33.01
N GLN A 511 -26.75 -14.28 -32.18
CA GLN A 511 -25.73 -13.30 -32.56
C GLN A 511 -24.31 -13.90 -32.57
N GLY A 512 -24.17 -15.21 -32.36
CA GLY A 512 -22.91 -15.94 -32.40
C GLY A 512 -22.07 -15.83 -31.12
N ARG A 513 -22.59 -15.28 -30.03
CA ARG A 513 -21.88 -15.19 -28.74
C ARG A 513 -22.02 -16.49 -27.95
N PRO A 514 -20.99 -16.95 -27.20
CA PRO A 514 -21.11 -18.17 -26.40
C PRO A 514 -22.21 -18.02 -25.35
N LEU A 515 -23.06 -19.04 -25.23
CA LEU A 515 -24.02 -19.18 -24.14
C LEU A 515 -23.30 -19.71 -22.90
N TYR A 516 -23.71 -19.25 -21.73
CA TYR A 516 -23.17 -19.66 -20.45
C TYR A 516 -24.29 -20.12 -19.52
N GLU A 517 -24.01 -21.16 -18.73
CA GLU A 517 -24.87 -21.64 -17.66
C GLU A 517 -24.18 -21.48 -16.31
N ARG A 518 -24.98 -21.40 -15.24
CA ARG A 518 -24.48 -21.39 -13.87
C ARG A 518 -24.14 -22.81 -13.47
N SER A 519 -22.91 -23.06 -13.01
CA SER A 519 -22.51 -24.39 -12.55
C SER A 519 -23.08 -24.79 -11.18
N GLY A 520 -23.80 -23.88 -10.51
CA GLY A 520 -24.18 -24.01 -9.09
C GLY A 520 -23.06 -23.65 -8.11
N ARG A 521 -21.86 -23.31 -8.61
CA ARG A 521 -20.71 -22.93 -7.79
C ARG A 521 -20.56 -21.41 -7.72
N LEU A 522 -19.95 -20.94 -6.64
CA LEU A 522 -19.68 -19.54 -6.36
C LEU A 522 -18.18 -19.26 -6.45
N GLN A 523 -17.82 -18.13 -7.03
CA GLN A 523 -16.47 -17.61 -7.05
C GLN A 523 -16.34 -16.47 -6.05
N LEU A 524 -15.36 -16.59 -5.16
CA LEU A 524 -14.89 -15.50 -4.32
C LEU A 524 -13.77 -14.77 -5.05
N MET A 525 -14.04 -13.51 -5.41
CA MET A 525 -13.06 -12.61 -6.00
C MET A 525 -12.67 -11.53 -4.99
N LEU A 526 -11.38 -11.40 -4.73
CA LEU A 526 -10.83 -10.33 -3.91
C LEU A 526 -10.15 -9.32 -4.84
N ASP A 527 -10.67 -8.10 -4.84
CA ASP A 527 -10.38 -7.05 -5.81
C ASP A 527 -10.65 -7.46 -7.26
N HIS A 528 -9.72 -8.19 -7.87
CA HIS A 528 -9.72 -8.57 -9.29
C HIS A 528 -9.33 -10.02 -9.56
N LEU A 529 -8.85 -10.75 -8.54
CA LEU A 529 -8.41 -12.14 -8.69
C LEU A 529 -9.45 -13.08 -8.09
N VAL A 530 -9.78 -14.16 -8.80
CA VAL A 530 -10.57 -15.26 -8.22
C VAL A 530 -9.67 -16.00 -7.24
N HIS A 531 -10.00 -15.92 -5.96
CA HIS A 531 -9.26 -16.56 -4.87
C HIS A 531 -9.79 -17.96 -4.56
N SER A 532 -11.09 -18.20 -4.74
CA SER A 532 -11.69 -19.50 -4.44
C SER A 532 -12.92 -19.75 -5.31
N THR A 533 -13.07 -20.99 -5.77
CA THR A 533 -14.32 -21.48 -6.34
C THR A 533 -14.89 -22.51 -5.37
N VAL A 534 -16.11 -22.25 -4.91
CA VAL A 534 -16.74 -22.94 -3.80
C VAL A 534 -18.05 -23.56 -4.28
N ASP A 535 -18.29 -24.80 -3.86
CA ASP A 535 -19.61 -25.41 -3.92
C ASP A 535 -20.24 -25.32 -2.51
N PRO A 536 -21.27 -24.49 -2.30
CA PRO A 536 -21.92 -24.37 -0.99
C PRO A 536 -22.67 -25.65 -0.57
N GLU A 537 -23.13 -26.45 -1.54
CA GLU A 537 -23.89 -27.69 -1.29
C GLU A 537 -22.98 -28.90 -1.08
N ASN A 538 -21.78 -28.88 -1.66
CA ASN A 538 -20.77 -29.91 -1.51
C ASN A 538 -19.50 -29.41 -0.80
N PRO A 539 -19.37 -29.55 0.53
CA PRO A 539 -18.20 -29.06 1.26
C PRO A 539 -16.92 -29.86 0.98
N ASN A 540 -17.01 -31.02 0.34
CA ASN A 540 -15.85 -31.81 -0.09
C ASN A 540 -15.30 -31.37 -1.46
N PHE A 541 -15.95 -30.41 -2.12
CA PHE A 541 -15.50 -29.90 -3.40
C PHE A 541 -14.22 -29.07 -3.26
N LEU A 542 -13.18 -29.49 -3.99
CA LEU A 542 -11.93 -28.77 -4.16
C LEU A 542 -11.77 -28.42 -5.63
N HIS A 543 -11.65 -27.13 -5.93
CA HIS A 543 -11.51 -26.65 -7.29
C HIS A 543 -10.06 -26.69 -7.75
N TYR A 544 -9.15 -26.28 -6.88
CA TYR A 544 -7.76 -26.06 -7.26
C TYR A 544 -6.90 -27.31 -6.99
N PRO A 545 -5.98 -27.66 -7.92
CA PRO A 545 -5.14 -28.84 -7.76
C PRO A 545 -4.29 -28.87 -6.48
N HIS A 546 -3.83 -27.71 -5.99
CA HIS A 546 -3.01 -27.63 -4.77
C HIS A 546 -3.79 -27.99 -3.49
N GLU A 547 -5.11 -27.77 -3.46
CA GLU A 547 -5.95 -28.10 -2.30
C GLU A 547 -5.99 -29.62 -2.07
N TYR A 548 -5.89 -30.42 -3.14
CA TYR A 548 -5.78 -31.87 -3.03
C TYR A 548 -4.50 -32.31 -2.32
N VAL A 549 -3.36 -31.64 -2.61
CA VAL A 549 -2.08 -31.89 -1.93
C VAL A 549 -2.23 -31.61 -0.44
N GLN A 550 -2.87 -30.50 -0.07
CA GLN A 550 -3.09 -30.12 1.33
C GLN A 550 -3.94 -31.18 2.08
N VAL A 551 -5.04 -31.67 1.48
CA VAL A 551 -5.90 -32.71 2.08
C VAL A 551 -5.17 -34.05 2.20
N GLU A 552 -4.37 -34.42 1.21
CA GLU A 552 -3.57 -35.65 1.24
C GLU A 552 -2.54 -35.65 2.38
N PHE A 553 -1.87 -34.52 2.61
CA PHE A 553 -0.97 -34.35 3.75
C PHE A 553 -1.71 -34.35 5.10
N LEU A 554 -2.91 -33.78 5.16
CA LEU A 554 -3.76 -33.85 6.36
C LEU A 554 -4.14 -35.31 6.70
N ARG A 555 -4.56 -36.10 5.71
CA ARG A 555 -4.84 -37.55 5.89
C ARG A 555 -3.61 -38.32 6.37
N GLY A 556 -2.45 -37.96 5.81
CA GLY A 556 -1.15 -38.44 6.27
C GLY A 556 -0.87 -38.11 7.73
N ALA A 557 -1.05 -36.85 8.13
CA ALA A 557 -0.88 -36.41 9.51
C ALA A 557 -1.83 -37.16 10.45
N ARG A 558 -3.07 -37.42 10.03
CA ARG A 558 -4.06 -38.20 10.79
C ARG A 558 -3.64 -39.65 11.03
N ALA A 559 -2.92 -40.26 10.08
CA ALA A 559 -2.42 -41.62 10.25
C ALA A 559 -1.36 -41.72 11.35
N LEU A 560 -0.62 -40.62 11.59
CA LEU A 560 0.40 -40.53 12.63
C LEU A 560 -0.16 -40.01 13.97
N THR A 561 -1.06 -39.04 13.91
CA THR A 561 -1.62 -38.35 15.08
C THR A 561 -3.15 -38.42 15.01
N PRO A 562 -3.84 -39.04 16.00
CA PRO A 562 -5.28 -39.24 15.90
C PRO A 562 -6.17 -37.99 15.84
N SER A 563 -5.69 -36.87 16.36
CA SER A 563 -6.36 -35.57 16.23
C SER A 563 -5.29 -34.57 15.78
N PRO A 564 -4.98 -34.52 14.47
CA PRO A 564 -3.89 -33.69 13.98
C PRO A 564 -4.19 -32.22 14.24
N ARG A 565 -3.18 -31.48 14.70
CA ARG A 565 -3.26 -30.03 14.91
C ARG A 565 -2.71 -29.32 13.69
N VAL A 566 -3.54 -28.51 13.04
CA VAL A 566 -3.24 -27.88 11.75
C VAL A 566 -3.35 -26.38 11.86
N LEU A 567 -2.37 -25.67 11.31
CA LEU A 567 -2.41 -24.21 11.16
C LEU A 567 -2.58 -23.88 9.68
N VAL A 568 -3.60 -23.10 9.34
CA VAL A 568 -3.84 -22.58 8.00
C VAL A 568 -3.68 -21.07 8.03
N ILE A 569 -2.79 -20.53 7.21
CA ILE A 569 -2.54 -19.09 7.06
C ILE A 569 -3.11 -18.65 5.71
N GLY A 570 -4.20 -17.90 5.75
CA GLY A 570 -5.04 -17.58 4.59
C GLY A 570 -6.33 -18.40 4.62
N GLY A 571 -7.48 -17.75 4.80
CA GLY A 571 -8.78 -18.40 4.83
C GLY A 571 -9.42 -18.49 3.45
N GLY A 572 -9.29 -17.44 2.62
CA GLY A 572 -9.89 -17.40 1.29
C GLY A 572 -11.39 -17.73 1.30
N GLY A 573 -11.83 -18.64 0.43
CA GLY A 573 -13.19 -19.18 0.42
C GLY A 573 -13.44 -20.29 1.44
N TYR A 574 -12.46 -20.61 2.29
CA TYR A 574 -12.47 -21.70 3.26
C TYR A 574 -12.71 -23.08 2.63
N THR A 575 -12.32 -23.28 1.37
CA THR A 575 -12.45 -24.55 0.63
C THR A 575 -11.71 -25.69 1.33
N PHE A 576 -10.39 -25.54 1.54
CA PHE A 576 -9.59 -26.52 2.28
C PHE A 576 -10.09 -26.72 3.71
N PRO A 577 -10.27 -25.67 4.56
CA PRO A 577 -10.78 -25.85 5.92
C PRO A 577 -12.11 -26.61 5.99
N ARG A 578 -13.09 -26.28 5.13
CA ARG A 578 -14.38 -26.99 5.10
C ARG A 578 -14.23 -28.45 4.70
N CYS A 579 -13.50 -28.72 3.62
CA CYS A 579 -13.24 -30.08 3.17
C CYS A 579 -12.51 -30.90 4.26
N ALA A 580 -11.52 -30.29 4.93
CA ALA A 580 -10.78 -30.91 6.02
C ALA A 580 -11.66 -31.26 7.21
N MET A 581 -12.53 -30.34 7.66
CA MET A 581 -13.40 -30.57 8.81
C MET A 581 -14.52 -31.57 8.54
N GLU A 582 -15.01 -31.67 7.30
CA GLU A 582 -16.00 -32.70 6.92
C GLU A 582 -15.36 -34.06 6.69
N ALA A 583 -14.17 -34.11 6.07
CA ALA A 583 -13.48 -35.36 5.81
C ALA A 583 -12.84 -35.96 7.07
N LEU A 584 -12.38 -35.13 8.01
CA LEU A 584 -11.68 -35.51 9.23
C LEU A 584 -12.11 -34.61 10.41
N PRO A 585 -13.34 -34.79 10.96
CA PRO A 585 -13.91 -33.96 12.04
C PRO A 585 -13.08 -33.89 13.33
N GLU A 586 -12.22 -34.86 13.57
CA GLU A 586 -11.28 -34.92 14.70
C GLU A 586 -10.09 -33.95 14.60
N THR A 587 -9.93 -33.28 13.46
CA THR A 587 -8.87 -32.30 13.22
C THR A 587 -9.05 -31.09 14.13
N ARG A 588 -7.96 -30.62 14.72
CA ARG A 588 -7.91 -29.33 15.42
C ARG A 588 -7.24 -28.30 14.53
N MET A 589 -8.01 -27.35 14.02
CA MET A 589 -7.55 -26.40 13.01
C MET A 589 -7.57 -24.96 13.52
N ASP A 590 -6.44 -24.28 13.44
CA ASP A 590 -6.36 -22.83 13.58
C ASP A 590 -6.30 -22.21 12.18
N VAL A 591 -7.30 -21.38 11.83
CA VAL A 591 -7.32 -20.64 10.56
C VAL A 591 -7.05 -19.17 10.85
N VAL A 592 -6.02 -18.63 10.22
CA VAL A 592 -5.61 -17.23 10.36
C VAL A 592 -5.97 -16.47 9.10
N GLU A 593 -6.96 -15.59 9.19
CA GLU A 593 -7.46 -14.77 8.08
C GLU A 593 -7.37 -13.29 8.46
N ILE A 594 -6.64 -12.48 7.69
CA ILE A 594 -6.40 -11.07 8.05
C ILE A 594 -7.66 -10.22 7.92
N ASP A 595 -8.55 -10.53 6.97
CA ASP A 595 -9.78 -9.77 6.74
C ASP A 595 -11.01 -10.46 7.37
N PRO A 596 -11.59 -9.91 8.45
CA PRO A 596 -12.82 -10.45 9.03
C PRO A 596 -14.00 -10.42 8.06
N GLY A 597 -13.99 -9.54 7.06
CA GLY A 597 -15.00 -9.49 6.01
C GLY A 597 -15.00 -10.71 5.09
N VAL A 598 -13.84 -11.29 4.79
CA VAL A 598 -13.72 -12.54 4.01
C VAL A 598 -14.40 -13.68 4.77
N THR A 599 -14.12 -13.79 6.07
CA THR A 599 -14.76 -14.80 6.93
C THR A 599 -16.28 -14.63 7.01
N ARG A 600 -16.75 -13.38 7.14
CA ARG A 600 -18.18 -13.07 7.18
C ARG A 600 -18.87 -13.45 5.87
N VAL A 601 -18.32 -13.05 4.73
CA VAL A 601 -18.85 -13.40 3.40
C VAL A 601 -18.83 -14.91 3.18
N ALA A 602 -17.80 -15.61 3.66
CA ALA A 602 -17.73 -17.06 3.56
C ALA A 602 -18.87 -17.76 4.33
N ARG A 603 -19.22 -17.26 5.53
CA ARG A 603 -20.36 -17.75 6.31
C ARG A 603 -21.70 -17.44 5.66
N GLU A 604 -21.87 -16.20 5.19
CA GLU A 604 -23.15 -15.71 4.66
C GLU A 604 -23.48 -16.28 3.27
N HIS A 605 -22.47 -16.49 2.42
CA HIS A 605 -22.68 -16.81 1.01
C HIS A 605 -21.97 -18.06 0.51
N LEU A 606 -20.84 -18.47 1.10
CA LEU A 606 -20.05 -19.59 0.58
C LEU A 606 -20.32 -20.91 1.31
N GLY A 607 -21.15 -20.91 2.35
CA GLY A 607 -21.52 -22.13 3.09
C GLY A 607 -20.53 -22.54 4.18
N LEU A 608 -19.71 -21.61 4.69
CA LEU A 608 -18.85 -21.86 5.85
C LEU A 608 -19.70 -22.04 7.12
N ARG A 609 -19.54 -23.18 7.78
CA ARG A 609 -20.16 -23.51 9.07
C ARG A 609 -19.16 -23.30 10.21
N ASP A 610 -19.66 -23.15 11.42
CA ASP A 610 -18.83 -23.22 12.61
C ASP A 610 -18.62 -24.70 12.97
N TYR A 611 -17.37 -25.08 13.20
CA TYR A 611 -16.96 -26.45 13.56
C TYR A 611 -16.26 -26.41 14.92
N ASP A 612 -16.58 -27.35 15.82
CA ASP A 612 -16.00 -27.40 17.17
C ASP A 612 -14.46 -27.51 17.17
N GLY A 613 -13.90 -28.16 16.16
CA GLY A 613 -12.46 -28.32 15.98
C GLY A 613 -11.75 -27.16 15.27
N MET A 614 -12.48 -26.13 14.80
CA MET A 614 -11.91 -25.04 14.00
C MET A 614 -11.98 -23.70 14.73
N THR A 615 -10.83 -23.08 14.95
CA THR A 615 -10.71 -21.73 15.52
C THR A 615 -10.26 -20.75 14.44
N VAL A 616 -11.08 -19.75 14.15
CA VAL A 616 -10.73 -18.67 13.21
C VAL A 616 -10.21 -17.46 13.99
N THR A 617 -9.00 -17.02 13.67
CA THR A 617 -8.37 -15.83 14.27
C THR A 617 -8.13 -14.76 13.21
N HIS A 618 -8.65 -13.55 13.46
CA HIS A 618 -8.42 -12.40 12.58
C HIS A 618 -7.13 -11.66 12.95
N MET A 619 -6.04 -11.97 12.26
CA MET A 619 -4.69 -11.43 12.53
C MET A 619 -3.76 -11.63 11.31
N ASP A 620 -2.65 -10.90 11.27
CA ASP A 620 -1.56 -11.20 10.33
C ASP A 620 -0.94 -12.58 10.65
N GLY A 621 -0.75 -13.41 9.61
CA GLY A 621 -0.22 -14.77 9.73
C GLY A 621 1.15 -14.86 10.41
N ARG A 622 2.05 -13.91 10.12
CA ARG A 622 3.38 -13.87 10.75
C ARG A 622 3.29 -13.60 12.23
N GLN A 623 2.41 -12.67 12.62
CA GLN A 623 2.22 -12.33 14.03
C GLN A 623 1.61 -13.49 14.80
N PHE A 624 0.64 -14.19 14.21
CA PHE A 624 0.07 -15.38 14.82
C PHE A 624 1.15 -16.44 15.10
N VAL A 625 1.98 -16.76 14.09
CA VAL A 625 3.07 -17.74 14.25
C VAL A 625 4.08 -17.28 15.32
N SER A 626 4.36 -15.99 15.41
CA SER A 626 5.37 -15.45 16.32
C SER A 626 4.88 -15.35 17.77
N GLU A 627 3.60 -15.02 17.99
CA GLU A 627 3.08 -14.65 19.32
C GLU A 627 2.05 -15.64 19.88
N LYS A 628 1.30 -16.34 19.03
CA LYS A 628 0.21 -17.24 19.44
C LYS A 628 0.51 -18.72 19.22
N ALA A 629 1.26 -19.05 18.17
CA ALA A 629 1.60 -20.43 17.86
C ALA A 629 2.58 -20.99 18.91
N GLU A 630 2.09 -21.95 19.68
CA GLU A 630 2.87 -22.68 20.68
C GLU A 630 4.00 -23.47 19.99
N PRO A 631 5.22 -23.49 20.54
CA PRO A 631 6.31 -24.28 19.98
C PRO A 631 6.01 -25.78 19.96
N GLY A 632 6.30 -26.46 18.86
CA GLY A 632 6.21 -27.92 18.76
C GLY A 632 4.79 -28.50 18.78
N THR A 633 3.75 -27.73 18.44
CA THR A 633 2.36 -28.18 18.58
C THR A 633 1.68 -28.62 17.30
N TYR A 634 2.10 -28.09 16.14
CA TYR A 634 1.41 -28.34 14.88
C TYR A 634 2.01 -29.55 14.14
N ASP A 635 1.14 -30.43 13.65
CA ASP A 635 1.49 -31.54 12.76
C ASP A 635 1.65 -31.04 11.31
N LEU A 636 0.85 -30.04 10.93
CA LEU A 636 0.81 -29.49 9.58
C LEU A 636 0.62 -27.97 9.65
N VAL A 637 1.46 -27.22 8.96
CA VAL A 637 1.27 -25.78 8.71
C VAL A 637 1.09 -25.60 7.21
N ILE A 638 0.00 -24.97 6.81
CA ILE A 638 -0.33 -24.62 5.43
C ILE A 638 -0.32 -23.11 5.33
N GLN A 639 0.55 -22.57 4.48
CA GLN A 639 0.48 -21.17 4.11
C GLN A 639 -0.10 -21.04 2.71
N ASP A 640 -1.27 -20.43 2.66
CA ASP A 640 -2.04 -20.17 1.45
C ASP A 640 -2.60 -18.74 1.47
N ALA A 641 -1.70 -17.77 1.67
CA ALA A 641 -2.04 -16.35 1.74
C ALA A 641 -1.42 -15.60 0.56
N VAL A 642 -2.26 -14.94 -0.24
CA VAL A 642 -1.87 -14.15 -1.42
C VAL A 642 -2.63 -12.82 -1.45
N ASN A 643 -2.00 -11.75 -1.94
CA ASN A 643 -2.64 -10.43 -2.11
C ASN A 643 -3.08 -10.12 -3.56
N ASP A 644 -2.67 -10.99 -4.48
CA ASP A 644 -2.95 -11.06 -5.92
C ASP A 644 -2.23 -12.35 -6.40
N LEU A 645 -1.36 -12.26 -7.41
CA LEU A 645 -0.47 -13.35 -7.84
C LEU A 645 0.72 -13.56 -6.90
N SER A 646 0.94 -12.68 -5.91
CA SER A 646 2.11 -12.74 -5.04
C SER A 646 1.77 -13.07 -3.59
N VAL A 647 2.64 -13.84 -2.96
CA VAL A 647 2.63 -14.06 -1.52
C VAL A 647 3.22 -12.82 -0.83
N PRO A 648 2.60 -12.28 0.24
CA PRO A 648 3.15 -11.15 0.98
C PRO A 648 4.59 -11.38 1.43
N SER A 649 5.47 -10.40 1.14
CA SER A 649 6.92 -10.57 1.30
C SER A 649 7.38 -11.01 2.70
N HIS A 650 6.70 -10.56 3.76
CA HIS A 650 7.06 -10.89 5.13
C HIS A 650 6.74 -12.34 5.52
N LEU A 651 5.93 -13.06 4.73
CA LEU A 651 5.58 -14.48 4.87
C LEU A 651 6.46 -15.42 4.03
N LEU A 652 7.51 -14.91 3.38
CA LEU A 652 8.46 -15.72 2.60
C LEU A 652 9.89 -15.66 3.15
N THR A 653 10.11 -14.88 4.20
CA THR A 653 11.43 -14.63 4.78
C THR A 653 11.95 -15.83 5.54
N LYS A 654 13.28 -15.95 5.63
CA LYS A 654 13.94 -16.95 6.46
C LYS A 654 13.48 -16.85 7.92
N GLU A 655 13.37 -15.65 8.46
CA GLU A 655 12.97 -15.40 9.84
C GLU A 655 11.55 -15.93 10.12
N TYR A 656 10.64 -15.76 9.17
CA TYR A 656 9.31 -16.35 9.26
C TYR A 656 9.34 -17.88 9.12
N ASN A 657 10.14 -18.43 8.20
CA ASN A 657 10.30 -19.88 8.07
C ASN A 657 10.85 -20.52 9.35
N ASP A 658 11.82 -19.88 10.01
CA ASP A 658 12.35 -20.31 11.31
C ASP A 658 11.25 -20.29 12.40
N ALA A 659 10.38 -19.28 12.38
CA ALA A 659 9.25 -19.19 13.31
C ALA A 659 8.19 -20.28 13.06
N VAL A 660 7.91 -20.62 11.79
CA VAL A 660 7.04 -21.75 11.42
C VAL A 660 7.67 -23.07 11.88
N LYS A 661 8.97 -23.26 11.64
CA LYS A 661 9.71 -24.46 12.08
C LYS A 661 9.63 -24.66 13.59
N ARG A 662 9.69 -23.57 14.37
CA ARG A 662 9.53 -23.61 15.83
C ARG A 662 8.12 -24.07 16.25
N ALA A 663 7.08 -23.66 15.53
CA ALA A 663 5.69 -24.04 15.82
C ALA A 663 5.37 -25.50 15.44
N LEU A 664 6.10 -26.05 14.47
CA LEU A 664 5.96 -27.44 14.03
C LEU A 664 6.55 -28.44 15.02
N LYS A 665 5.91 -29.61 15.12
CA LYS A 665 6.51 -30.82 15.73
C LYS A 665 7.78 -31.23 14.97
N SER A 666 8.62 -32.05 15.59
CA SER A 666 9.87 -32.53 14.95
C SER A 666 9.65 -33.30 13.64
N ASN A 667 8.49 -33.95 13.50
CA ASN A 667 8.02 -34.65 12.30
C ASN A 667 6.90 -33.88 11.56
N GLY A 668 6.63 -32.64 11.95
CA GLY A 668 5.60 -31.81 11.34
C GLY A 668 6.00 -31.29 9.97
N VAL A 669 5.00 -30.98 9.14
CA VAL A 669 5.19 -30.58 7.74
C VAL A 669 4.77 -29.13 7.53
N TYR A 670 5.57 -28.41 6.75
CA TYR A 670 5.22 -27.10 6.22
C TYR A 670 4.90 -27.20 4.72
N LEU A 671 3.72 -26.73 4.33
CA LEU A 671 3.31 -26.56 2.94
C LEU A 671 3.19 -25.07 2.64
N LEU A 672 4.04 -24.58 1.73
CA LEU A 672 4.04 -23.20 1.26
C LEU A 672 3.47 -23.15 -0.16
N THR A 673 2.35 -22.45 -0.35
CA THR A 673 1.79 -22.21 -1.67
C THR A 673 2.48 -21.00 -2.34
N VAL A 674 2.89 -21.16 -3.61
CA VAL A 674 3.41 -20.07 -4.45
C VAL A 674 2.78 -20.11 -5.85
N ILE A 675 2.48 -18.95 -6.43
CA ILE A 675 1.97 -18.84 -7.80
C ILE A 675 3.12 -18.44 -8.72
N ASP A 676 3.58 -19.32 -9.59
CA ASP A 676 4.74 -19.05 -10.44
C ASP A 676 4.82 -19.98 -11.68
N VAL A 677 5.83 -19.77 -12.52
CA VAL A 677 6.17 -20.59 -13.69
C VAL A 677 7.56 -21.20 -13.49
N ILE A 678 7.74 -22.50 -13.75
CA ILE A 678 9.04 -23.17 -13.50
C ILE A 678 10.13 -22.63 -14.43
N GLU A 679 9.80 -22.46 -15.71
CA GLU A 679 10.76 -22.11 -16.76
C GLU A 679 11.47 -20.77 -16.53
N TYR A 680 10.73 -19.71 -16.20
CA TYR A 680 11.27 -18.35 -16.06
C TYR A 680 10.92 -17.66 -14.73
N GLY A 681 10.09 -18.27 -13.90
CA GLY A 681 9.70 -17.73 -12.60
C GLY A 681 10.85 -17.71 -11.60
N LYS A 682 10.91 -16.63 -10.80
CA LYS A 682 12.01 -16.38 -9.86
C LYS A 682 11.58 -16.48 -8.41
N LEU A 683 10.29 -16.37 -8.11
CA LEU A 683 9.79 -16.37 -6.73
C LEU A 683 9.87 -17.77 -6.13
N TRP A 684 9.48 -18.81 -6.88
CA TRP A 684 9.55 -20.20 -6.42
C TRP A 684 11.00 -20.62 -6.11
N ARG A 685 11.97 -20.19 -6.94
CA ARG A 685 13.40 -20.46 -6.75
C ARG A 685 13.90 -19.83 -5.45
N ALA A 686 13.57 -18.55 -5.25
CA ALA A 686 13.93 -17.83 -4.04
C ALA A 686 13.28 -18.44 -2.79
N ALA A 687 12.02 -18.86 -2.86
CA ALA A 687 11.32 -19.55 -1.78
C ALA A 687 11.98 -20.89 -1.42
N VAL A 688 12.32 -21.72 -2.42
CA VAL A 688 13.04 -22.98 -2.21
C VAL A 688 14.41 -22.73 -1.56
N HIS A 689 15.23 -21.83 -2.10
CA HIS A 689 16.55 -21.54 -1.52
C HIS A 689 16.45 -21.00 -0.09
N THR A 690 15.42 -20.20 0.21
CA THR A 690 15.18 -19.67 1.56
C THR A 690 14.74 -20.77 2.52
N LEU A 691 13.86 -21.68 2.10
CA LEU A 691 13.49 -22.86 2.89
C LEU A 691 14.67 -23.79 3.15
N GLN A 692 15.58 -23.94 2.19
CA GLN A 692 16.82 -24.72 2.34
C GLN A 692 17.80 -24.12 3.37
N GLN A 693 17.65 -22.84 3.77
CA GLN A 693 18.38 -22.26 4.91
C GLN A 693 17.79 -22.65 6.26
N THR A 694 16.54 -23.14 6.27
CA THR A 694 15.76 -23.43 7.49
C THR A 694 15.64 -24.94 7.71
N TYR A 695 15.43 -25.69 6.62
CA TYR A 695 15.21 -27.14 6.59
C TYR A 695 16.33 -27.83 5.81
N PRO A 696 16.62 -29.12 6.07
CA PRO A 696 17.58 -29.89 5.28
C PRO A 696 17.23 -29.84 3.78
N PRO A 697 18.19 -29.58 2.87
CA PRO A 697 17.89 -29.44 1.44
C PRO A 697 17.21 -30.65 0.81
N GLY A 698 17.48 -31.86 1.29
CA GLY A 698 16.82 -33.09 0.83
C GLY A 698 15.35 -33.22 1.26
N ASN A 699 14.89 -32.37 2.19
CA ASN A 699 13.52 -32.33 2.68
C ASN A 699 12.77 -31.07 2.20
N VAL A 700 13.24 -30.44 1.11
CA VAL A 700 12.55 -29.32 0.45
C VAL A 700 12.28 -29.68 -1.00
N SER A 701 11.02 -29.70 -1.42
CA SER A 701 10.65 -30.11 -2.78
C SER A 701 9.35 -29.49 -3.26
N LEU A 702 9.22 -29.30 -4.57
CA LEU A 702 7.93 -28.94 -5.16
C LEU A 702 7.03 -30.17 -5.25
N LEU A 703 5.76 -29.98 -4.93
CA LEU A 703 4.69 -30.96 -5.01
C LEU A 703 3.63 -30.49 -6.01
N MET A 704 3.03 -31.46 -6.69
CA MET A 704 1.87 -31.24 -7.54
C MET A 704 1.02 -32.52 -7.65
N PRO A 705 -0.26 -32.42 -8.01
CA PRO A 705 -1.07 -33.60 -8.31
C PRO A 705 -0.77 -34.10 -9.73
N GLY A 706 -0.23 -35.32 -9.82
CA GLY A 706 0.15 -35.97 -11.09
C GLY A 706 1.53 -35.55 -11.60
N GLU A 707 2.08 -36.30 -12.57
CA GLU A 707 3.39 -35.99 -13.14
C GLU A 707 3.39 -34.65 -13.90
N PRO A 708 4.45 -33.83 -13.78
CA PRO A 708 4.57 -32.56 -14.48
C PRO A 708 4.59 -32.78 -16.00
N THR A 709 3.64 -32.17 -16.70
CA THR A 709 3.64 -32.07 -18.16
C THR A 709 4.46 -30.86 -18.63
N ALA A 710 4.83 -30.82 -19.91
CA ALA A 710 5.53 -29.65 -20.49
C ALA A 710 4.70 -28.36 -20.34
N ALA A 711 3.37 -28.45 -20.45
CA ALA A 711 2.47 -27.32 -20.26
C ALA A 711 2.42 -26.84 -18.79
N ASP A 712 2.73 -27.71 -17.83
CA ASP A 712 2.82 -27.32 -16.42
C ASP A 712 4.11 -26.53 -16.14
N ILE A 713 5.20 -26.86 -16.84
CA ILE A 713 6.51 -26.23 -16.67
C ILE A 713 6.52 -24.82 -17.27
N SER A 714 5.91 -24.64 -18.45
CA SER A 714 5.83 -23.35 -19.14
C SER A 714 4.63 -22.50 -18.72
N GLY A 715 3.59 -23.12 -18.16
CA GLY A 715 2.37 -22.44 -17.73
C GLY A 715 2.42 -21.94 -16.28
N ARG A 716 1.67 -20.85 -16.01
CA ARG A 716 1.49 -20.34 -14.64
C ARG A 716 0.61 -21.28 -13.83
N ARG A 717 1.12 -21.73 -12.69
CA ARG A 717 0.39 -22.61 -11.76
C ARG A 717 0.60 -22.21 -10.31
N VAL A 718 -0.28 -22.75 -9.49
CA VAL A 718 -0.13 -22.75 -8.04
C VAL A 718 0.67 -23.99 -7.65
N TRP A 719 1.88 -23.78 -7.15
CA TRP A 719 2.80 -24.81 -6.71
C TRP A 719 2.78 -24.91 -5.18
N VAL A 720 2.94 -26.12 -4.65
CA VAL A 720 3.13 -26.36 -3.21
C VAL A 720 4.58 -26.72 -2.97
N ILE A 721 5.28 -25.94 -2.16
CA ILE A 721 6.64 -26.27 -1.69
C ILE A 721 6.50 -26.96 -0.34
N TYR A 722 6.93 -28.22 -0.28
CA TYR A 722 7.03 -29.00 0.93
C TYR A 722 8.36 -28.69 1.64
N ALA A 723 8.31 -28.59 2.97
CA ALA A 723 9.48 -28.52 3.83
C ALA A 723 9.25 -29.24 5.18
N SER A 724 10.26 -29.96 5.68
CA SER A 724 10.20 -30.66 6.98
C SER A 724 11.59 -30.88 7.60
N SER A 725 11.65 -30.99 8.92
CA SER A 725 12.90 -31.34 9.63
C SER A 725 13.25 -32.82 9.49
N ALA A 726 12.24 -33.68 9.34
CA ALA A 726 12.40 -35.11 9.09
C ALA A 726 11.87 -35.47 7.68
N PRO A 727 12.54 -36.37 6.94
CA PRO A 727 12.07 -36.77 5.62
C PRO A 727 10.69 -37.42 5.74
N VAL A 728 9.76 -36.99 4.89
CA VAL A 728 8.44 -37.61 4.76
C VAL A 728 8.46 -38.50 3.54
N ASP A 729 8.18 -39.78 3.72
CA ASP A 729 7.98 -40.71 2.63
C ASP A 729 6.55 -40.55 2.08
N VAL A 730 6.44 -39.86 0.95
CA VAL A 730 5.17 -39.62 0.26
C VAL A 730 4.52 -40.92 -0.23
N GLU A 731 5.28 -41.98 -0.54
CA GLU A 731 4.68 -43.29 -0.89
C GLU A 731 4.11 -43.99 0.35
N SER A 732 4.74 -43.82 1.51
CA SER A 732 4.14 -44.23 2.79
C SER A 732 2.87 -43.43 3.10
N LEU A 733 2.85 -42.12 2.85
CA LEU A 733 1.64 -41.29 3.00
C LEU A 733 0.51 -41.73 2.06
N LYS A 734 0.84 -42.04 0.81
CA LYS A 734 -0.09 -42.58 -0.19
C LYS A 734 -0.67 -43.92 0.24
N THR A 735 0.17 -44.79 0.79
CA THR A 735 -0.26 -46.08 1.35
C THR A 735 -1.19 -45.89 2.54
N ALA A 736 -0.83 -45.02 3.48
CA ALA A 736 -1.67 -44.67 4.64
C ALA A 736 -3.01 -44.05 4.22
N THR A 737 -2.99 -43.16 3.23
CA THR A 737 -4.20 -42.54 2.67
C THR A 737 -5.09 -43.59 1.98
N ARG A 738 -4.52 -44.50 1.19
CA ARG A 738 -5.28 -45.61 0.59
C ARG A 738 -5.93 -46.50 1.65
N GLN A 739 -5.21 -46.81 2.74
CA GLN A 739 -5.75 -47.62 3.83
C GLN A 739 -6.96 -46.93 4.51
N GLN A 740 -6.90 -45.62 4.74
CA GLN A 740 -8.05 -44.84 5.25
C GLN A 740 -9.24 -44.85 4.28
N LEU A 741 -8.99 -44.89 2.97
CA LEU A 741 -10.03 -44.85 1.94
C LEU A 741 -10.68 -46.20 1.62
N THR A 742 -10.11 -47.33 2.08
CA THR A 742 -10.49 -48.68 1.61
C THR A 742 -11.06 -49.62 2.68
N GLY A 743 -11.12 -49.24 3.97
CA GLY A 743 -11.46 -50.19 5.04
C GLY A 743 -12.82 -49.97 5.74
N PRO A 744 -13.62 -51.05 5.97
CA PRO A 744 -14.62 -51.15 7.03
C PRO A 744 -14.12 -52.08 8.17
N GLU A 745 -13.86 -51.56 9.39
CA GLU A 745 -13.51 -52.31 10.65
C GLU A 745 -12.14 -53.06 10.71
N PRO A 746 -11.64 -53.51 11.90
CA PRO A 746 -10.98 -52.77 12.97
C PRO A 746 -9.44 -53.03 13.05
N LEU A 747 -8.69 -52.09 13.65
CA LEU A 747 -7.22 -52.09 13.85
C LEU A 747 -6.60 -53.34 14.53
N ALA A 748 -7.39 -54.32 14.97
CA ALA A 748 -6.94 -55.52 15.69
C ALA A 748 -6.19 -56.52 14.78
N GLU A 749 -6.55 -56.62 13.50
CA GLU A 749 -5.94 -57.60 12.58
C GLU A 749 -4.53 -57.18 12.11
N LEU A 750 -4.27 -55.87 11.99
CA LEU A 750 -2.94 -55.35 11.65
C LEU A 750 -1.97 -55.42 12.84
N ALA A 751 -2.48 -55.30 14.07
CA ALA A 751 -1.71 -55.53 15.29
C ALA A 751 -1.31 -57.01 15.46
N ALA A 752 -2.14 -57.93 14.98
CA ALA A 752 -1.84 -59.37 14.96
C ALA A 752 -0.82 -59.75 13.86
N ALA A 753 -0.82 -59.05 12.72
CA ALA A 753 0.17 -59.26 11.66
C ALA A 753 1.58 -58.73 12.02
N LEU A 754 1.66 -57.71 12.88
CA LEU A 754 2.92 -57.09 13.30
C LEU A 754 3.56 -57.72 14.55
N ARG A 755 2.90 -58.68 15.21
CA ARG A 755 3.45 -59.42 16.36
C ARG A 755 3.34 -60.91 16.12
N GLY A 756 4.44 -61.53 15.69
CA GLY A 756 4.53 -62.99 15.67
C GLY A 756 4.27 -63.59 17.06
N GLY A 757 3.31 -64.52 17.13
CA GLY A 757 3.09 -65.37 18.32
C GLY A 757 1.62 -65.66 18.63
N SER A 758 1.16 -66.85 18.23
CA SER A 758 -0.01 -67.65 18.70
C SER A 758 -0.98 -67.10 19.77
N GLY A 759 -2.30 -67.13 19.47
CA GLY A 759 -3.39 -67.33 20.46
C GLY A 759 -4.68 -66.54 20.22
N PHE A 760 -5.84 -67.23 20.22
CA PHE A 760 -7.27 -66.81 20.11
C PHE A 760 -7.67 -65.50 20.86
N ALA A 761 -8.78 -64.78 20.60
CA ALA A 761 -10.16 -65.19 20.29
C ALA A 761 -11.03 -64.10 19.60
N VAL A 762 -12.05 -64.56 18.88
CA VAL A 762 -13.18 -63.83 18.28
C VAL A 762 -14.10 -63.21 19.34
N LEU A 763 -14.53 -61.95 19.15
CA LEU A 763 -15.80 -61.44 19.68
C LEU A 763 -16.44 -60.51 18.64
N GLY A 764 -17.64 -60.90 18.20
CA GLY A 764 -18.43 -60.17 17.22
C GLY A 764 -19.23 -59.01 17.79
N GLY A 765 -19.76 -58.18 16.90
CA GLY A 765 -20.73 -57.13 17.19
C GLY A 765 -20.86 -56.15 16.04
N SER A 766 -21.84 -56.39 15.16
CA SER A 766 -22.23 -55.50 14.07
C SER A 766 -22.87 -54.20 14.57
N ALA A 767 -22.49 -53.04 13.99
CA ALA A 767 -23.40 -51.89 13.82
C ALA A 767 -22.89 -50.88 12.76
N HIS A 768 -23.37 -51.07 11.53
CA HIS A 768 -23.71 -50.05 10.53
C HIS A 768 -22.76 -48.86 10.26
N THR A 769 -21.88 -49.01 9.27
CA THR A 769 -21.52 -47.91 8.35
C THR A 769 -22.49 -47.92 7.15
N PRO A 770 -23.23 -46.82 6.87
CA PRO A 770 -24.05 -46.74 5.67
C PRO A 770 -23.16 -46.81 4.42
N ALA A 771 -23.39 -47.79 3.55
CA ALA A 771 -22.68 -47.98 2.28
C ALA A 771 -22.72 -46.75 1.34
N ALA A 772 -23.61 -45.79 1.60
CA ALA A 772 -23.67 -44.50 0.88
C ALA A 772 -22.50 -43.55 1.21
N LEU A 773 -21.81 -43.69 2.36
CA LEU A 773 -20.58 -42.92 2.63
C LEU A 773 -19.35 -43.52 1.93
N ALA A 774 -19.33 -44.82 1.68
CA ALA A 774 -18.17 -45.50 1.08
C ALA A 774 -17.93 -45.13 -0.40
N ALA A 775 -18.96 -44.69 -1.12
CA ALA A 775 -18.85 -44.34 -2.55
C ALA A 775 -18.40 -42.89 -2.80
N ALA A 776 -18.54 -41.98 -1.84
CA ALA A 776 -18.24 -40.54 -2.02
C ALA A 776 -16.78 -40.16 -1.65
N HIS A 777 -16.02 -41.04 -0.99
CA HIS A 777 -14.73 -40.68 -0.38
C HIS A 777 -13.47 -41.06 -1.16
N ALA A 778 -13.54 -41.79 -2.28
CA ALA A 778 -12.34 -42.22 -3.00
C ALA A 778 -11.75 -41.12 -3.90
N VAL A 779 -11.25 -40.01 -3.32
CA VAL A 779 -10.29 -39.15 -4.01
C VAL A 779 -8.94 -39.89 -3.99
N PRO A 780 -8.46 -40.43 -5.12
CA PRO A 780 -7.19 -41.14 -5.14
C PRO A 780 -6.07 -40.17 -4.80
N PHE A 781 -5.08 -40.63 -4.01
CA PHE A 781 -3.87 -39.85 -3.72
C PHE A 781 -3.12 -39.57 -5.03
N ARG A 782 -3.03 -38.30 -5.41
CA ARG A 782 -2.46 -37.82 -6.68
C ARG A 782 -1.13 -37.11 -6.49
N THR A 783 -0.76 -36.73 -5.26
CA THR A 783 0.46 -35.96 -5.03
C THR A 783 1.70 -36.73 -5.44
N VAL A 784 2.56 -36.07 -6.22
CA VAL A 784 3.90 -36.54 -6.54
C VAL A 784 4.91 -35.43 -6.27
N HIS A 785 6.15 -35.83 -5.97
CA HIS A 785 7.27 -34.91 -6.02
C HIS A 785 7.56 -34.54 -7.47
N VAL A 786 7.75 -33.26 -7.74
CA VAL A 786 8.32 -32.83 -9.02
C VAL A 786 9.76 -33.36 -9.10
N PRO A 787 10.12 -34.15 -10.12
CA PRO A 787 11.44 -34.77 -10.17
C PRO A 787 12.54 -33.71 -10.09
N HIS A 788 13.53 -33.94 -9.22
CA HIS A 788 14.62 -32.98 -9.02
C HIS A 788 15.36 -32.69 -10.33
N ALA A 789 15.51 -33.69 -11.21
CA ALA A 789 16.10 -33.52 -12.54
C ALA A 789 15.34 -32.54 -13.44
N THR A 790 14.02 -32.42 -13.27
CA THR A 790 13.17 -31.50 -14.04
C THR A 790 13.36 -30.05 -13.60
N ILE A 791 13.48 -29.81 -12.29
CA ILE A 791 13.59 -28.45 -11.74
C ILE A 791 15.02 -27.93 -11.64
N LYS A 792 16.02 -28.82 -11.49
CA LYS A 792 17.43 -28.46 -11.27
C LYS A 792 18.00 -27.51 -12.34
N PRO A 793 17.75 -27.70 -13.66
CA PRO A 793 18.25 -26.77 -14.67
C PRO A 793 17.76 -25.35 -14.46
N TYR A 794 16.55 -25.18 -13.93
CA TYR A 794 15.93 -23.89 -13.68
C TYR A 794 16.33 -23.31 -12.32
N LEU A 795 16.41 -24.16 -11.28
CA LEU A 795 16.80 -23.76 -9.93
C LEU A 795 18.26 -23.26 -9.91
N ASP A 796 19.15 -23.91 -10.65
CA ASP A 796 20.58 -23.56 -10.72
C ASP A 796 20.90 -22.50 -11.80
N ALA A 797 19.91 -22.03 -12.56
CA ALA A 797 20.12 -21.13 -13.71
C ALA A 797 20.61 -19.72 -13.31
N GLU A 798 20.16 -19.23 -12.16
CA GLU A 798 20.48 -17.89 -11.65
C GLU A 798 21.12 -17.97 -10.26
N ARG A 799 21.72 -16.86 -9.80
CA ARG A 799 22.29 -16.82 -8.45
C ARG A 799 21.17 -17.02 -7.40
N PRO A 800 21.38 -17.87 -6.36
CA PRO A 800 20.40 -18.07 -5.31
C PRO A 800 20.02 -16.75 -4.63
N VAL A 801 18.72 -16.47 -4.56
CA VAL A 801 18.17 -15.35 -3.80
C VAL A 801 17.63 -15.90 -2.48
N ILE A 802 18.14 -15.39 -1.36
CA ILE A 802 17.61 -15.70 -0.03
C ILE A 802 16.73 -14.54 0.42
N LEU A 803 15.47 -14.83 0.72
CA LEU A 803 14.50 -13.88 1.21
C LEU A 803 14.69 -13.69 2.71
N THR A 804 14.94 -12.47 3.13
CA THR A 804 15.13 -12.10 4.55
C THR A 804 14.26 -10.88 4.86
N ASP A 805 14.07 -10.58 6.14
CA ASP A 805 13.41 -9.35 6.58
C ASP A 805 14.03 -8.08 5.98
N GLN A 806 15.32 -8.11 5.66
CA GLN A 806 16.03 -6.99 5.06
C GLN A 806 15.98 -6.98 3.53
N PHE A 807 15.68 -8.11 2.89
CA PHE A 807 15.67 -8.25 1.43
C PHE A 807 14.65 -9.29 0.97
N ALA A 808 13.45 -8.80 0.60
CA ALA A 808 12.37 -9.63 0.06
C ALA A 808 11.64 -8.91 -1.09
N PRO A 809 12.29 -8.75 -2.27
CA PRO A 809 11.73 -8.04 -3.41
C PRO A 809 10.73 -8.90 -4.21
N THR A 810 9.70 -9.43 -3.55
CA THR A 810 8.72 -10.39 -4.10
C THR A 810 8.12 -9.93 -5.43
N ASP A 811 7.65 -8.69 -5.49
CA ASP A 811 6.95 -8.15 -6.66
C ASP A 811 7.91 -8.02 -7.86
N ASN A 812 9.19 -7.75 -7.60
CA ASN A 812 10.23 -7.69 -8.62
C ASN A 812 10.60 -9.09 -9.13
N LEU A 813 10.57 -10.12 -8.27
CA LEU A 813 10.77 -11.52 -8.68
C LEU A 813 9.59 -12.04 -9.52
N MET A 814 8.39 -11.53 -9.24
CA MET A 814 7.16 -11.84 -9.99
C MET A 814 6.99 -11.00 -11.26
N ALA A 815 7.85 -10.02 -11.51
CA ALA A 815 7.67 -9.06 -12.60
C ALA A 815 7.55 -9.72 -13.99
N ASP A 816 8.32 -10.77 -14.25
CA ASP A 816 8.27 -11.49 -15.53
C ASP A 816 6.96 -12.31 -15.66
N VAL A 817 6.47 -12.88 -14.57
CA VAL A 817 5.16 -13.56 -14.50
C VAL A 817 4.01 -12.57 -14.73
N PHE A 818 4.11 -11.35 -14.20
CA PHE A 818 3.12 -10.30 -14.44
C PHE A 818 3.12 -9.81 -15.91
N ARG A 819 4.27 -9.83 -16.60
CA ARG A 819 4.34 -9.44 -18.02
C ARG A 819 3.66 -10.43 -18.94
N HIS A 820 3.80 -11.73 -18.69
CA HIS A 820 3.18 -12.79 -19.48
C HIS A 820 1.74 -13.09 -19.03
N ARG A 821 1.10 -12.20 -18.25
CA ARG A 821 -0.27 -12.37 -17.72
C ARG A 821 -1.35 -12.51 -18.82
N ARG A 822 -1.05 -12.14 -20.07
CA ARG A 822 -2.00 -12.05 -21.18
C ARG A 822 -1.81 -13.10 -22.28
N GLU A 823 -0.72 -13.86 -22.20
CA GLU A 823 -0.53 -15.07 -23.00
C GLU A 823 -1.19 -16.25 -22.27
#